data_AF-A0A1F9FG80-F1
#
_entry.id   AF-A0A1F9FG80-F1
#
_cell.length_a   1.000
_cell.length_b   1.000
_cell.length_c   1.000
_cell.angle_alpha   90.00
_cell.angle_beta   90.00
_cell.angle_gamma   90.00
#
_symmetry.space_group_name_H-M   'P 1'
#
loop_
_entity.id
_entity.type
_entity.pdbx_description
1 polymer ?
#
loop_
_entity_poly.entity_id
_entity_poly.type
_entity_poly.pdbx_seq_one_letter_code
_entity_poly.pdbx_strand_id
1 'polypeptide(L)'
;MLARRLGASLVFASLLSSACPFDSTLPDGAVLLCAADVDCPAPRICDTAVHECVSPGATPDRAAPVLQSAAFLPAAVAVGPVELVLTADEPLGETPTLHFEGSGDPGFLPIDVVGQVARFSLDATAIAAGAWPLGSVELVDVHGNRATRLTPDLALVVDRRPPVILDLSVSHADAAADGLPFSANAGTNLLDIAFVVDEAVAPQAVEAQAGPTAAVCQVGDANTFTCTAQVTGAFTDGRDRVFAAVQDRAGNRAEATVDIDTDLRAPGVIDAVTVLRSPASAAPVGAAVAGGSIELELILDEPLGAPPVVVLTGDVAITDALVEQLTSVRWRWRADVVEVGAAGVASASAVLEDLVGNVVTLEIASIPLAHAVLSPCAPLDESLECVDFDGDGDFAVTIACGARGGDCDDTDPLTRSDGAEIPGDGADNDCAGDGDAPIDETTGVFVDPAALLAGAGTRASPVRTIDAAVALLAGRSWLFLAAAESSTYAMSEDLRVSLLGGLDAGWAREPGARSTVNVARMAPPATGAAIVVLDGVALVNRAVQADVWLVVARSWLPFPGPLVATRRLTVVDSKLSNVVITAGVTGSLVADSTIGDNLDVGDGSDLLIVGSDGADLSDGDLGPDLVVGAGARLDVVSSRVPSIGCDGCRLRVTHSVIGTGEPGGTTALIDVANSPAPIELRNNIFSWPDGDPGDTMVRNDNGQLLLLGNLFHAPFSGALLVVDSTFTASNVDVVNACAPSDCAGSYSNLYGDPRFSALPGHIEVSSPALGAAVASYQGLPASVAVDIDGDCRTAVAPEIGADEK
;
A
#
# COMPACT_ATOMS: atom_id res chain seq x y z
N MET A 1 38.46 -78.47 -70.98
CA MET A 1 39.28 -77.65 -71.91
C MET A 1 39.73 -76.43 -71.13
N LEU A 2 41.00 -76.03 -71.05
CA LEU A 2 42.30 -76.68 -71.36
C LEU A 2 42.87 -77.31 -70.06
N ALA A 3 44.03 -77.98 -69.93
CA ALA A 3 45.19 -78.30 -70.77
C ALA A 3 46.41 -77.32 -70.77
N ARG A 4 47.26 -77.40 -69.72
CA ARG A 4 48.76 -77.43 -69.70
C ARG A 4 49.23 -77.19 -68.23
N ARG A 5 50.05 -78.00 -67.54
CA ARG A 5 51.32 -78.73 -67.78
C ARG A 5 52.61 -77.88 -67.75
N LEU A 6 53.35 -78.02 -66.63
CA LEU A 6 54.81 -78.11 -66.39
C LEU A 6 54.89 -78.37 -64.85
N GLY A 7 55.58 -79.36 -64.25
CA GLY A 7 56.81 -80.09 -64.57
C GLY A 7 57.96 -79.53 -63.70
N ALA A 8 58.79 -80.26 -62.95
CA ALA A 8 58.88 -81.70 -62.64
C ALA A 8 59.85 -81.91 -61.42
N SER A 9 60.07 -83.17 -61.00
CA SER A 9 61.11 -83.65 -60.04
C SER A 9 60.89 -83.31 -58.54
N LEU A 10 60.72 -84.27 -57.61
CA LEU A 10 61.53 -85.44 -57.20
C LEU A 10 62.59 -85.09 -56.13
N VAL A 11 62.36 -85.54 -54.89
CA VAL A 11 63.28 -86.34 -54.04
C VAL A 11 62.43 -87.04 -52.96
N PHE A 12 62.62 -88.34 -52.79
CA PHE A 12 62.06 -89.12 -51.68
C PHE A 12 63.12 -89.14 -50.57
N ALA A 13 62.82 -88.54 -49.41
CA ALA A 13 63.74 -88.51 -48.26
C ALA A 13 63.03 -89.02 -47.01
N SER A 14 62.98 -90.35 -46.87
CA SER A 14 62.52 -91.01 -45.65
C SER A 14 63.55 -90.84 -44.53
N LEU A 15 63.49 -89.72 -43.82
CA LEU A 15 64.28 -89.49 -42.62
C LEU A 15 63.45 -89.86 -41.38
N LEU A 16 64.03 -90.73 -40.56
CA LEU A 16 63.44 -91.18 -39.30
C LEU A 16 63.23 -89.98 -38.37
N SER A 17 61.97 -89.73 -38.01
CA SER A 17 61.63 -88.79 -36.94
C SER A 17 62.09 -89.38 -35.60
N SER A 18 63.32 -89.04 -35.19
CA SER A 18 63.73 -89.17 -33.81
C SER A 18 62.79 -88.31 -32.96
N ALA A 19 61.89 -88.97 -32.22
CA ALA A 19 61.08 -88.29 -31.23
C ALA A 19 62.01 -87.73 -30.15
N CYS A 20 62.30 -86.42 -30.23
CA CYS A 20 62.74 -85.69 -29.05
C CYS A 20 61.63 -85.87 -28.01
N PRO A 21 61.89 -86.45 -26.83
CA PRO A 21 60.94 -86.31 -25.74
C PRO A 21 60.81 -84.80 -25.49
N PHE A 22 59.60 -84.26 -25.71
CA PHE A 22 59.31 -82.91 -25.26
C PHE A 22 59.60 -82.86 -23.77
N ASP A 23 60.45 -81.93 -23.35
CA ASP A 23 60.62 -81.66 -21.94
C ASP A 23 59.23 -81.27 -21.39
N SER A 24 58.73 -82.05 -20.44
CA SER A 24 57.39 -81.88 -19.90
C SER A 24 57.25 -80.62 -19.05
N THR A 25 58.33 -79.87 -18.85
CA THR A 25 58.34 -78.58 -18.14
C THR A 25 58.15 -77.41 -19.10
N LEU A 26 56.97 -77.34 -19.72
CA LEU A 26 56.51 -76.11 -20.35
C LEU A 26 56.44 -75.00 -19.28
N PRO A 27 57.02 -73.81 -19.51
CA PRO A 27 56.86 -72.69 -18.60
C PRO A 27 55.38 -72.34 -18.43
N ASP A 28 54.96 -72.01 -17.20
CA ASP A 28 53.63 -71.45 -16.96
C ASP A 28 53.45 -70.18 -17.82
N GLY A 29 52.36 -70.10 -18.57
CA GLY A 29 52.10 -69.04 -19.55
C GLY A 29 52.60 -69.29 -20.98
N ALA A 30 53.24 -70.43 -21.28
CA ALA A 30 53.64 -70.74 -22.65
C ALA A 30 52.43 -70.93 -23.60
N VAL A 31 52.35 -70.10 -24.65
CA VAL A 31 51.39 -70.25 -25.75
C VAL A 31 51.83 -71.42 -26.63
N LEU A 32 50.95 -72.42 -26.79
CA LEU A 32 51.18 -73.64 -27.55
C LEU A 32 50.33 -73.61 -28.82
N LEU A 33 50.98 -73.55 -29.98
CA LEU A 33 50.28 -73.57 -31.26
C LEU A 33 49.88 -75.00 -31.67
N CYS A 34 48.67 -75.19 -32.20
CA CYS A 34 48.09 -76.49 -32.54
C CYS A 34 47.24 -76.47 -33.82
N ALA A 35 47.17 -77.59 -34.54
CA ALA A 35 46.23 -77.79 -35.65
C ALA A 35 45.04 -78.69 -35.24
N ALA A 36 45.22 -79.57 -34.26
CA ALA A 36 44.19 -80.42 -33.67
C ALA A 36 44.53 -80.76 -32.20
N ASP A 37 43.57 -81.33 -31.45
CA ASP A 37 43.71 -81.67 -30.02
C ASP A 37 44.94 -82.54 -29.70
N VAL A 38 45.38 -83.37 -30.65
CA VAL A 38 46.55 -84.24 -30.53
C VAL A 38 47.87 -83.46 -30.42
N ASP A 39 47.91 -82.21 -30.87
CA ASP A 39 49.09 -81.34 -30.74
C ASP A 39 49.19 -80.71 -29.34
N CYS A 40 48.16 -80.87 -28.50
CA CYS A 40 48.07 -80.27 -27.18
C CYS A 40 48.41 -81.26 -26.05
N PRO A 41 49.17 -80.83 -25.02
CA PRO A 41 49.44 -81.65 -23.86
C PRO A 41 48.15 -81.82 -23.04
N ALA A 42 47.71 -83.07 -22.89
CA ALA A 42 46.54 -83.40 -22.09
C ALA A 42 46.66 -82.82 -20.65
N PRO A 43 45.59 -82.20 -20.10
CA PRO A 43 44.22 -82.28 -20.57
C PRO A 43 43.82 -81.26 -21.66
N ARG A 44 44.71 -80.38 -22.15
CA ARG A 44 44.34 -79.30 -23.09
C ARG A 44 43.82 -79.84 -24.43
N ILE A 45 42.90 -79.09 -25.04
CA ILE A 45 42.35 -79.27 -26.39
C ILE A 45 42.78 -78.11 -27.29
N CYS A 46 42.70 -78.28 -28.60
CA CYS A 46 43.06 -77.24 -29.56
C CYS A 46 41.86 -76.36 -29.88
N ASP A 47 41.93 -75.07 -29.57
CA ASP A 47 41.03 -74.12 -30.21
C ASP A 47 41.49 -73.91 -31.66
N THR A 48 40.89 -74.72 -32.55
CA THR A 48 41.09 -74.67 -34.01
C THR A 48 40.75 -73.33 -34.67
N ALA A 49 40.15 -72.37 -33.96
CA ALA A 49 39.88 -71.02 -34.44
C ALA A 49 40.95 -69.96 -34.04
N VAL A 50 41.94 -70.31 -33.22
CA VAL A 50 43.21 -69.55 -33.05
C VAL A 50 44.46 -70.37 -33.33
N HIS A 51 44.31 -71.70 -33.42
CA HIS A 51 45.42 -72.64 -33.41
C HIS A 51 46.19 -72.60 -32.07
N GLU A 52 45.49 -72.58 -30.92
CA GLU A 52 46.11 -72.59 -29.58
C GLU A 52 45.55 -73.65 -28.62
N CYS A 53 46.39 -74.19 -27.73
CA CYS A 53 46.00 -75.20 -26.74
C CYS A 53 45.39 -74.60 -25.47
N VAL A 54 44.09 -74.80 -25.30
CA VAL A 54 43.27 -74.31 -24.17
C VAL A 54 42.80 -75.45 -23.27
N SER A 55 42.40 -75.15 -22.04
CA SER A 55 41.79 -76.15 -21.14
C SER A 55 40.41 -76.59 -21.66
N PRO A 56 39.98 -77.85 -21.49
CA PRO A 56 38.65 -78.30 -21.93
C PRO A 56 37.53 -77.47 -21.28
N GLY A 57 36.67 -76.89 -22.11
CA GLY A 57 35.59 -76.01 -21.66
C GLY A 57 35.99 -74.55 -21.42
N ALA A 58 37.27 -74.20 -21.51
CA ALA A 58 37.67 -72.81 -21.68
C ALA A 58 37.43 -72.42 -23.14
N THR A 59 36.37 -71.65 -23.40
CA THR A 59 36.38 -70.74 -24.54
C THR A 59 37.50 -69.74 -24.28
N PRO A 60 38.59 -69.68 -25.09
CA PRO A 60 39.53 -68.61 -24.94
C PRO A 60 38.78 -67.32 -25.21
N ASP A 61 38.76 -66.49 -24.19
CA ASP A 61 38.15 -65.20 -24.26
C ASP A 61 39.02 -64.30 -25.15
N ARG A 62 38.35 -63.78 -26.18
CA ARG A 62 38.89 -62.85 -27.18
C ARG A 62 37.97 -61.63 -27.30
N ALA A 63 36.99 -61.50 -26.39
CA ALA A 63 36.34 -60.22 -26.19
C ALA A 63 37.42 -59.28 -25.64
N ALA A 64 37.22 -57.98 -25.81
CA ALA A 64 38.04 -57.02 -25.11
C ALA A 64 37.10 -56.26 -24.18
N PRO A 65 37.50 -56.04 -22.91
CA PRO A 65 36.59 -55.65 -21.85
C PRO A 65 35.79 -54.40 -22.21
N VAL A 66 34.49 -54.45 -21.97
CA VAL A 66 33.56 -53.35 -22.20
C VAL A 66 33.36 -52.60 -20.89
N LEU A 67 33.73 -51.33 -20.86
CA LEU A 67 33.37 -50.42 -19.78
C LEU A 67 31.84 -50.34 -19.69
N GLN A 68 31.26 -50.88 -18.62
CA GLN A 68 29.83 -50.82 -18.32
C GLN A 68 29.45 -49.51 -17.64
N SER A 69 30.31 -49.04 -16.72
CA SER A 69 30.11 -47.79 -16.00
C SER A 69 31.43 -47.17 -15.54
N ALA A 70 31.47 -45.85 -15.47
CA ALA A 70 32.52 -45.08 -14.82
C ALA A 70 31.87 -43.91 -14.05
N ALA A 71 32.27 -43.69 -12.81
CA ALA A 71 31.69 -42.64 -11.96
C ALA A 71 32.70 -42.08 -10.95
N PHE A 72 32.68 -40.76 -10.77
CA PHE A 72 33.37 -40.07 -9.68
C PHE A 72 32.48 -39.98 -8.45
N LEU A 73 33.03 -40.24 -7.27
CA LEU A 73 32.35 -40.25 -5.98
C LEU A 73 33.12 -39.35 -4.99
N PRO A 74 32.64 -38.12 -4.70
CA PRO A 74 31.57 -37.40 -5.40
C PRO A 74 32.02 -36.93 -6.80
N ALA A 75 31.06 -36.57 -7.66
CA ALA A 75 31.34 -36.09 -9.02
C ALA A 75 31.74 -34.60 -9.10
N ALA A 76 31.41 -33.84 -8.06
CA ALA A 76 31.94 -32.51 -7.81
C ALA A 76 32.46 -32.44 -6.37
N VAL A 77 33.53 -31.68 -6.13
CA VAL A 77 34.19 -31.60 -4.82
C VAL A 77 34.94 -30.27 -4.65
N ALA A 78 34.97 -29.73 -3.44
CA ALA A 78 35.82 -28.58 -3.12
C ALA A 78 37.23 -28.98 -2.70
N VAL A 79 37.31 -29.86 -1.71
CA VAL A 79 38.53 -30.38 -1.09
C VAL A 79 38.29 -31.79 -0.59
N GLY A 80 39.38 -32.54 -0.39
CA GLY A 80 39.34 -33.90 0.14
C GLY A 80 39.25 -35.02 -0.92
N PRO A 81 39.01 -36.26 -0.48
CA PRO A 81 39.16 -37.44 -1.32
C PRO A 81 38.00 -37.63 -2.31
N VAL A 82 38.35 -38.02 -3.54
CA VAL A 82 37.46 -38.49 -4.60
C VAL A 82 37.82 -39.93 -4.95
N GLU A 83 36.83 -40.79 -5.13
CA GLU A 83 36.98 -42.12 -5.70
C GLU A 83 36.48 -42.14 -7.16
N LEU A 84 37.29 -42.63 -8.10
CA LEU A 84 36.82 -43.02 -9.44
C LEU A 84 36.60 -44.52 -9.45
N VAL A 85 35.36 -44.94 -9.71
CA VAL A 85 34.97 -46.35 -9.82
C VAL A 85 34.69 -46.69 -11.27
N LEU A 86 35.39 -47.71 -11.78
CA LEU A 86 35.20 -48.28 -13.11
C LEU A 86 34.65 -49.70 -12.97
N THR A 87 33.66 -50.06 -13.80
CA THR A 87 33.12 -51.43 -13.89
C THR A 87 33.19 -51.90 -15.33
N ALA A 88 33.85 -53.03 -15.56
CA ALA A 88 33.86 -53.75 -16.84
C ALA A 88 32.84 -54.90 -16.85
N ASP A 89 32.54 -55.46 -18.02
CA ASP A 89 31.69 -56.64 -18.16
C ASP A 89 32.40 -57.98 -17.84
N GLU A 90 33.73 -57.96 -17.74
CA GLU A 90 34.55 -59.12 -17.39
C GLU A 90 35.73 -58.78 -16.47
N PRO A 91 36.37 -59.78 -15.81
CA PRO A 91 37.47 -59.53 -14.89
C PRO A 91 38.69 -58.88 -15.53
N LEU A 92 39.19 -57.83 -14.90
CA LEU A 92 40.37 -57.07 -15.33
C LEU A 92 41.67 -57.77 -14.87
N GLY A 93 42.66 -57.81 -15.76
CA GLY A 93 43.99 -58.41 -15.52
C GLY A 93 45.08 -57.39 -15.22
N GLU A 94 44.92 -56.15 -15.67
CA GLU A 94 45.81 -55.02 -15.35
C GLU A 94 44.98 -53.86 -14.77
N THR A 95 45.64 -52.95 -14.05
CA THR A 95 45.04 -51.67 -13.64
C THR A 95 44.71 -50.83 -14.88
N PRO A 96 43.47 -50.35 -15.05
CA PRO A 96 43.12 -49.48 -16.18
C PRO A 96 44.00 -48.23 -16.28
N THR A 97 44.36 -47.85 -17.51
CA THR A 97 45.05 -46.58 -17.77
C THR A 97 44.02 -45.48 -18.00
N LEU A 98 44.15 -44.38 -17.27
CA LEU A 98 43.26 -43.22 -17.38
C LEU A 98 43.87 -42.16 -18.31
N HIS A 99 43.05 -41.59 -19.18
CA HIS A 99 43.45 -40.49 -20.05
C HIS A 99 42.46 -39.33 -19.91
N PHE A 100 42.87 -38.27 -19.23
CA PHE A 100 42.12 -37.03 -19.11
C PHE A 100 42.34 -36.12 -20.33
N GLU A 101 41.35 -35.30 -20.69
CA GLU A 101 41.51 -34.29 -21.72
C GLU A 101 42.14 -33.00 -21.14
N GLY A 102 42.81 -32.22 -21.99
CA GLY A 102 43.48 -30.99 -21.59
C GLY A 102 44.95 -31.19 -21.21
N SER A 103 45.47 -30.32 -20.34
CA SER A 103 46.91 -30.15 -20.13
C SER A 103 47.51 -30.88 -18.92
N GLY A 104 46.76 -31.76 -18.24
CA GLY A 104 47.26 -32.46 -17.07
C GLY A 104 46.45 -33.70 -16.68
N ASP A 105 47.16 -34.71 -16.18
CA ASP A 105 46.60 -35.78 -15.36
C ASP A 105 46.39 -35.22 -13.94
N PRO A 106 45.18 -35.30 -13.35
CA PRO A 106 44.95 -34.88 -11.97
C PRO A 106 45.67 -35.75 -10.94
N GLY A 107 46.20 -36.92 -11.32
CA GLY A 107 47.06 -37.75 -10.47
C GLY A 107 46.30 -38.81 -9.68
N PHE A 108 45.29 -39.44 -10.29
CA PHE A 108 44.55 -40.55 -9.68
C PHE A 108 45.49 -41.75 -9.38
N LEU A 109 45.49 -42.21 -8.13
CA LEU A 109 46.27 -43.36 -7.68
C LEU A 109 45.35 -44.60 -7.59
N PRO A 110 45.74 -45.77 -8.15
CA PRO A 110 44.92 -46.97 -8.04
C PRO A 110 44.83 -47.47 -6.59
N ILE A 111 43.62 -47.82 -6.16
CA ILE A 111 43.33 -48.41 -4.85
C ILE A 111 43.37 -49.93 -4.96
N ASP A 112 42.48 -50.50 -5.78
CA ASP A 112 42.36 -51.93 -6.04
C ASP A 112 41.78 -52.22 -7.43
N VAL A 113 41.94 -53.49 -7.85
CA VAL A 113 41.26 -54.09 -9.00
C VAL A 113 40.76 -55.46 -8.53
N VAL A 114 39.44 -55.62 -8.43
CA VAL A 114 38.79 -56.80 -7.85
C VAL A 114 37.73 -57.31 -8.82
N GLY A 115 38.12 -58.31 -9.62
CA GLY A 115 37.26 -58.86 -10.66
C GLY A 115 36.97 -57.79 -11.73
N GLN A 116 35.69 -57.46 -11.91
CA GLN A 116 35.21 -56.48 -12.88
C GLN A 116 35.41 -55.01 -12.47
N VAL A 117 35.75 -54.74 -11.20
CA VAL A 117 35.78 -53.37 -10.65
C VAL A 117 37.21 -52.91 -10.44
N ALA A 118 37.52 -51.70 -10.89
CA ALA A 118 38.76 -50.99 -10.59
C ALA A 118 38.45 -49.67 -9.90
N ARG A 119 39.23 -49.32 -8.87
CA ARG A 119 39.06 -48.10 -8.07
C ARG A 119 40.32 -47.27 -8.04
N PHE A 120 40.14 -45.95 -8.08
CA PHE A 120 41.22 -44.97 -7.99
C PHE A 120 40.86 -43.88 -6.98
N SER A 121 41.86 -43.36 -6.27
CA SER A 121 41.71 -42.26 -5.30
C SER A 121 42.48 -41.02 -5.75
N LEU A 122 41.93 -39.85 -5.47
CA LEU A 122 42.55 -38.55 -5.68
C LEU A 122 42.23 -37.65 -4.48
N ASP A 123 43.17 -36.84 -4.02
CA ASP A 123 42.89 -35.75 -3.08
C ASP A 123 42.72 -34.43 -3.85
N ALA A 124 41.47 -33.98 -3.99
CA ALA A 124 41.13 -32.76 -4.74
C ALA A 124 41.71 -31.49 -4.11
N THR A 125 42.19 -31.55 -2.87
CA THR A 125 42.91 -30.45 -2.20
C THR A 125 44.20 -30.07 -2.94
N ALA A 126 44.83 -31.01 -3.65
CA ALA A 126 46.12 -30.80 -4.32
C ALA A 126 46.04 -30.27 -5.76
N ILE A 127 44.87 -30.34 -6.41
CA ILE A 127 44.70 -29.96 -7.83
C ILE A 127 43.98 -28.61 -8.00
N ALA A 128 44.08 -28.01 -9.18
CA ALA A 128 43.41 -26.75 -9.49
C ALA A 128 41.89 -26.94 -9.63
N ALA A 129 41.14 -25.89 -9.29
CA ALA A 129 39.71 -25.82 -9.58
C ALA A 129 39.46 -25.79 -11.10
N GLY A 130 38.33 -26.36 -11.52
CA GLY A 130 37.95 -26.57 -12.92
C GLY A 130 37.37 -27.96 -13.18
N ALA A 131 36.95 -28.20 -14.42
CA ALA A 131 36.50 -29.51 -14.88
C ALA A 131 37.69 -30.36 -15.38
N TRP A 132 37.73 -31.61 -14.94
CA TRP A 132 38.72 -32.62 -15.30
C TRP A 132 38.02 -33.76 -16.07
N PRO A 133 37.74 -33.58 -17.38
CA PRO A 133 37.10 -34.58 -18.22
C PRO A 133 37.99 -35.81 -18.40
N LEU A 134 37.44 -36.99 -18.14
CA LEU A 134 38.07 -38.27 -18.48
C LEU A 134 37.79 -38.54 -19.96
N GLY A 135 38.75 -38.27 -20.84
CA GLY A 135 38.57 -38.47 -22.28
C GLY A 135 38.46 -39.95 -22.67
N SER A 136 39.28 -40.81 -22.06
CA SER A 136 39.21 -42.26 -22.27
C SER A 136 39.83 -43.10 -21.17
N VAL A 137 39.48 -44.39 -21.18
CA VAL A 137 40.02 -45.44 -20.34
C VAL A 137 40.55 -46.58 -21.23
N GLU A 138 41.75 -47.08 -20.96
CA GLU A 138 42.24 -48.36 -21.49
C GLU A 138 42.01 -49.48 -20.46
N LEU A 139 41.25 -50.49 -20.85
CA LEU A 139 40.97 -51.69 -20.06
C LEU A 139 41.74 -52.90 -20.61
N VAL A 140 42.18 -53.78 -19.72
CA VAL A 140 42.84 -55.06 -20.05
C VAL A 140 42.25 -56.17 -19.19
N ASP A 141 41.78 -57.24 -19.81
CA ASP A 141 41.22 -58.41 -19.09
C ASP A 141 42.31 -59.36 -18.57
N VAL A 142 41.90 -60.42 -17.87
CA VAL A 142 42.79 -61.48 -17.34
C VAL A 142 43.49 -62.34 -18.41
N HIS A 143 43.12 -62.21 -19.69
CA HIS A 143 43.72 -62.90 -20.84
C HIS A 143 44.63 -61.99 -21.68
N GLY A 144 44.61 -60.68 -21.42
CA GLY A 144 45.43 -59.66 -22.08
C GLY A 144 44.76 -58.97 -23.27
N ASN A 145 43.46 -59.17 -23.54
CA ASN A 145 42.79 -58.40 -24.59
C ASN A 145 42.58 -56.95 -24.13
N ARG A 146 42.72 -55.99 -25.05
CA ARG A 146 42.76 -54.55 -24.75
C ARG A 146 41.62 -53.80 -25.41
N ALA A 147 40.98 -52.91 -24.65
CA ALA A 147 39.93 -52.03 -25.14
C ALA A 147 40.14 -50.60 -24.64
N THR A 148 40.20 -49.64 -25.57
CA THR A 148 40.00 -48.23 -25.24
C THR A 148 38.52 -47.88 -25.34
N ARG A 149 38.01 -47.12 -24.35
CA ARG A 149 36.64 -46.60 -24.33
C ARG A 149 36.69 -45.10 -24.08
N LEU A 150 35.98 -44.33 -24.90
CA LEU A 150 35.81 -42.89 -24.72
C LEU A 150 34.77 -42.64 -23.62
N THR A 151 34.97 -41.59 -22.82
CA THR A 151 34.07 -41.22 -21.71
C THR A 151 33.72 -39.73 -21.74
N PRO A 152 33.28 -39.17 -22.89
CA PRO A 152 33.22 -37.72 -23.14
C PRO A 152 32.30 -36.94 -22.18
N ASP A 153 31.30 -37.61 -21.60
CA ASP A 153 30.33 -37.00 -20.70
C ASP A 153 30.71 -37.12 -19.20
N LEU A 154 31.89 -37.69 -18.89
CA LEU A 154 32.35 -37.92 -17.52
C LEU A 154 33.50 -36.98 -17.14
N ALA A 155 33.23 -36.01 -16.28
CA ALA A 155 34.21 -35.10 -15.71
C ALA A 155 34.13 -35.05 -14.18
N LEU A 156 35.28 -34.92 -13.53
CA LEU A 156 35.35 -34.49 -12.13
C LEU A 156 35.34 -32.95 -12.11
N VAL A 157 34.41 -32.34 -11.38
CA VAL A 157 34.41 -30.89 -11.17
C VAL A 157 35.07 -30.58 -9.82
N VAL A 158 36.18 -29.86 -9.83
CA VAL A 158 36.74 -29.28 -8.60
C VAL A 158 36.29 -27.83 -8.52
N ASP A 159 35.41 -27.52 -7.58
CA ASP A 159 34.99 -26.13 -7.35
C ASP A 159 35.21 -25.73 -5.90
N ARG A 160 35.93 -24.63 -5.69
CA ARG A 160 36.34 -24.12 -4.37
C ARG A 160 35.69 -22.79 -4.02
N ARG A 161 34.85 -22.29 -4.92
CA ARG A 161 34.18 -21.01 -4.79
C ARG A 161 32.82 -21.29 -4.15
N PRO A 162 32.52 -20.74 -2.96
CA PRO A 162 31.17 -20.79 -2.46
C PRO A 162 30.21 -20.13 -3.44
N PRO A 163 28.99 -20.67 -3.62
CA PRO A 163 27.92 -19.99 -4.34
C PRO A 163 27.68 -18.59 -3.77
N VAL A 164 27.31 -17.62 -4.58
CA VAL A 164 26.96 -16.27 -4.11
C VAL A 164 25.45 -16.14 -4.07
N ILE A 165 24.90 -15.81 -2.89
CA ILE A 165 23.49 -15.42 -2.74
C ILE A 165 23.37 -13.94 -3.12
N LEU A 166 22.50 -13.65 -4.07
CA LEU A 166 22.19 -12.35 -4.63
C LEU A 166 20.73 -12.00 -4.29
N ASP A 167 20.44 -10.71 -4.15
CA ASP A 167 19.09 -10.15 -4.04
C ASP A 167 18.19 -10.80 -2.97
N LEU A 168 18.79 -11.17 -1.82
CA LEU A 168 18.03 -11.68 -0.67
C LEU A 168 17.05 -10.59 -0.17
N SER A 169 15.78 -10.85 -0.43
CA SER A 169 14.66 -9.97 -0.16
C SER A 169 13.57 -10.71 0.60
N VAL A 170 12.80 -9.96 1.39
CA VAL A 170 11.68 -10.49 2.16
C VAL A 170 10.50 -9.54 1.99
N SER A 171 9.33 -10.09 1.68
CA SER A 171 8.08 -9.36 1.51
C SER A 171 6.93 -10.09 2.20
N HIS A 172 5.77 -9.43 2.28
CA HIS A 172 4.54 -10.08 2.72
C HIS A 172 3.97 -10.92 1.58
N ALA A 173 3.70 -12.19 1.84
CA ALA A 173 3.01 -13.08 0.92
C ALA A 173 1.47 -12.96 1.02
N ASP A 174 0.96 -12.40 2.13
CA ASP A 174 -0.47 -12.26 2.42
C ASP A 174 -0.96 -10.81 2.63
N ALA A 175 -0.05 -9.82 2.67
CA ALA A 175 -0.39 -8.39 2.72
C ALA A 175 -0.22 -7.69 1.36
N ALA A 176 -1.04 -6.67 1.09
CA ALA A 176 -0.97 -5.86 -0.13
C ALA A 176 -0.17 -4.55 0.03
N ALA A 177 0.39 -4.29 1.22
CA ALA A 177 1.07 -3.04 1.56
C ALA A 177 2.52 -3.33 1.98
N ASP A 178 3.47 -2.82 1.19
CA ASP A 178 4.89 -2.87 1.53
C ASP A 178 5.21 -1.99 2.76
N GLY A 179 6.19 -2.42 3.55
CA GLY A 179 6.73 -1.64 4.67
C GLY A 179 5.97 -1.74 6.01
N LEU A 180 4.91 -2.56 6.10
CA LEU A 180 4.34 -2.95 7.40
C LEU A 180 5.26 -3.97 8.10
N PRO A 181 5.40 -3.93 9.44
CA PRO A 181 6.08 -4.99 10.17
C PRO A 181 5.29 -6.31 10.06
N PHE A 182 5.97 -7.44 10.27
CA PHE A 182 5.32 -8.75 10.26
C PHE A 182 4.74 -9.09 11.64
N SER A 183 3.52 -9.62 11.70
CA SER A 183 2.87 -9.97 12.97
C SER A 183 2.46 -11.44 13.01
N ALA A 184 1.87 -11.90 14.12
CA ALA A 184 1.28 -13.24 14.19
C ALA A 184 -0.12 -13.33 13.53
N ASN A 185 -0.72 -12.21 13.15
CA ASN A 185 -2.10 -12.11 12.66
C ASN A 185 -2.23 -12.54 11.19
N ALA A 186 -3.38 -13.09 10.80
CA ALA A 186 -3.61 -13.50 9.42
C ALA A 186 -3.70 -12.27 8.49
N GLY A 187 -2.97 -12.29 7.38
CA GLY A 187 -2.84 -11.15 6.46
C GLY A 187 -1.54 -10.36 6.64
N THR A 188 -0.75 -10.64 7.68
CA THR A 188 0.57 -10.03 7.95
C THR A 188 1.58 -11.03 8.52
N ASN A 189 1.29 -12.34 8.44
CA ASN A 189 2.09 -13.40 9.07
C ASN A 189 2.78 -14.35 8.11
N LEU A 190 2.60 -14.23 6.80
CA LEU A 190 3.26 -15.08 5.82
C LEU A 190 4.38 -14.28 5.13
N LEU A 191 5.63 -14.66 5.39
CA LEU A 191 6.79 -14.09 4.72
C LEU A 191 7.01 -14.82 3.39
N ASP A 192 7.25 -14.08 2.32
CA ASP A 192 7.92 -14.60 1.12
C ASP A 192 9.40 -14.18 1.15
N ILE A 193 10.30 -15.14 1.00
CA ILE A 193 11.75 -14.94 1.04
C ILE A 193 12.29 -15.30 -0.34
N ALA A 194 12.74 -14.31 -1.10
CA ALA A 194 13.24 -14.49 -2.45
C ALA A 194 14.75 -14.21 -2.51
N PHE A 195 15.49 -15.04 -3.26
CA PHE A 195 16.90 -14.79 -3.58
C PHE A 195 17.31 -15.54 -4.85
N VAL A 196 18.41 -15.07 -5.45
CA VAL A 196 19.05 -15.70 -6.60
C VAL A 196 20.41 -16.25 -6.16
N VAL A 197 20.86 -17.35 -6.78
CA VAL A 197 22.22 -17.86 -6.64
C VAL A 197 22.97 -17.71 -7.96
N ASP A 198 24.25 -17.40 -7.92
CA ASP A 198 25.03 -17.21 -9.14
C ASP A 198 25.41 -18.53 -9.86
N GLU A 199 25.14 -19.68 -9.25
CA GLU A 199 25.37 -21.01 -9.80
C GLU A 199 24.28 -22.05 -9.44
N ALA A 200 24.33 -23.21 -10.10
CA ALA A 200 23.28 -24.23 -10.07
C ALA A 200 23.35 -25.13 -8.82
N VAL A 201 22.67 -24.70 -7.76
CA VAL A 201 22.46 -25.43 -6.49
C VAL A 201 21.33 -26.46 -6.57
N ALA A 202 21.40 -27.50 -5.74
CA ALA A 202 20.35 -28.54 -5.69
C ALA A 202 19.22 -28.15 -4.71
N PRO A 203 17.93 -28.45 -5.00
CA PRO A 203 16.80 -28.04 -4.14
C PRO A 203 16.95 -28.45 -2.66
N GLN A 204 17.46 -29.65 -2.40
CA GLN A 204 17.67 -30.18 -1.05
C GLN A 204 18.91 -29.62 -0.33
N ALA A 205 19.68 -28.75 -0.99
CA ALA A 205 20.88 -28.11 -0.47
C ALA A 205 20.64 -26.61 -0.16
N VAL A 206 19.37 -26.20 -0.12
CA VAL A 206 18.93 -24.86 0.27
C VAL A 206 18.20 -24.94 1.60
N GLU A 207 18.61 -24.08 2.53
CA GLU A 207 18.08 -23.93 3.88
C GLU A 207 17.71 -22.46 4.07
N ALA A 208 16.47 -22.17 4.44
CA ALA A 208 16.07 -20.80 4.81
C ALA A 208 15.27 -20.82 6.11
N GLN A 209 15.42 -19.76 6.91
CA GLN A 209 14.82 -19.63 8.23
C GLN A 209 14.44 -18.17 8.47
N ALA A 210 13.27 -17.93 9.06
CA ALA A 210 12.85 -16.62 9.57
C ALA A 210 12.71 -16.73 11.09
N GLY A 211 13.52 -15.98 11.84
CA GLY A 211 13.63 -16.11 13.29
C GLY A 211 13.88 -17.58 13.69
N PRO A 212 13.02 -18.21 14.50
CA PRO A 212 13.10 -19.63 14.81
C PRO A 212 12.42 -20.56 13.78
N THR A 213 11.59 -20.05 12.87
CA THR A 213 10.77 -20.85 11.93
C THR A 213 11.55 -21.20 10.67
N ALA A 214 11.68 -22.50 10.37
CA ALA A 214 12.23 -22.97 9.09
C ALA A 214 11.24 -22.66 7.93
N ALA A 215 11.76 -22.12 6.83
CA ALA A 215 10.99 -21.80 5.63
C ALA A 215 10.86 -23.00 4.69
N VAL A 216 9.78 -23.02 3.89
CA VAL A 216 9.54 -24.03 2.85
C VAL A 216 9.95 -23.46 1.50
N CYS A 217 11.12 -23.85 1.01
CA CYS A 217 11.66 -23.40 -0.27
C CYS A 217 11.07 -24.15 -1.48
N GLN A 218 10.73 -23.39 -2.51
CA GLN A 218 10.51 -23.87 -3.87
C GLN A 218 11.63 -23.34 -4.77
N VAL A 219 11.94 -24.11 -5.82
CA VAL A 219 12.91 -23.72 -6.84
C VAL A 219 12.14 -23.27 -8.06
N GLY A 220 12.38 -22.04 -8.50
CA GLY A 220 11.82 -21.48 -9.73
C GLY A 220 12.67 -21.89 -10.94
N ASP A 221 13.19 -20.89 -11.66
CA ASP A 221 14.25 -21.12 -12.62
C ASP A 221 15.55 -21.59 -11.92
N ALA A 222 16.52 -22.08 -12.69
CA ALA A 222 17.60 -22.96 -12.22
C ALA A 222 18.41 -22.48 -10.99
N ASN A 223 18.44 -21.17 -10.71
CA ASN A 223 19.11 -20.59 -9.54
C ASN A 223 18.22 -19.64 -8.71
N THR A 224 16.90 -19.57 -8.96
CA THR A 224 16.00 -18.66 -8.23
C THR A 224 15.21 -19.44 -7.18
N PHE A 225 15.20 -18.93 -5.95
CA PHE A 225 14.55 -19.58 -4.81
C PHE A 225 13.51 -18.66 -4.20
N THR A 226 12.36 -19.25 -3.87
CA THR A 226 11.22 -18.59 -3.23
C THR A 226 10.82 -19.46 -2.05
N CYS A 227 10.98 -18.96 -0.83
CA CYS A 227 10.77 -19.72 0.39
C CYS A 227 9.73 -19.05 1.28
N THR A 228 8.65 -19.76 1.62
CA THR A 228 7.62 -19.21 2.51
C THR A 228 7.86 -19.61 3.96
N ALA A 229 7.76 -18.65 4.88
CA ALA A 229 7.80 -18.88 6.32
C ALA A 229 6.59 -18.21 6.99
N GLN A 230 6.22 -18.67 8.19
CA GLN A 230 5.15 -18.05 8.96
C GLN A 230 5.68 -17.44 10.26
N VAL A 231 5.33 -16.18 10.53
CA VAL A 231 5.51 -15.55 11.84
C VAL A 231 4.62 -16.25 12.86
N THR A 232 5.21 -16.60 13.98
CA THR A 232 4.54 -17.25 15.11
C THR A 232 4.98 -16.58 16.41
N GLY A 233 4.30 -16.85 17.52
CA GLY A 233 4.70 -16.34 18.85
C GLY A 233 6.04 -16.87 19.40
N ALA A 234 6.89 -17.47 18.55
CA ALA A 234 8.29 -17.78 18.86
C ALA A 234 9.27 -16.69 18.35
N PHE A 235 8.82 -15.80 17.45
CA PHE A 235 9.55 -14.60 17.08
C PHE A 235 9.63 -13.62 18.26
N THR A 236 10.49 -12.62 18.13
CA THR A 236 10.63 -11.51 19.07
C THR A 236 9.95 -10.26 18.54
N ASP A 237 9.46 -9.45 19.46
CA ASP A 237 8.97 -8.11 19.17
C ASP A 237 10.15 -7.18 18.86
N GLY A 238 10.05 -6.36 17.82
CA GLY A 238 11.11 -5.46 17.35
C GLY A 238 11.75 -5.93 16.05
N ARG A 239 12.98 -6.48 16.11
CA ARG A 239 13.75 -6.87 14.91
C ARG A 239 14.20 -8.31 14.97
N ASP A 240 13.73 -9.09 14.02
CA ASP A 240 14.11 -10.48 13.81
C ASP A 240 14.99 -10.65 12.55
N ARG A 241 15.50 -11.86 12.34
CA ARG A 241 16.41 -12.14 11.23
C ARG A 241 15.89 -13.23 10.31
N VAL A 242 15.94 -12.96 9.01
CA VAL A 242 15.85 -13.97 7.97
C VAL A 242 17.26 -14.40 7.54
N PHE A 243 17.43 -15.72 7.39
CA PHE A 243 18.67 -16.39 7.04
C PHE A 243 18.41 -17.29 5.84
N ALA A 244 19.30 -17.24 4.85
CA ALA A 244 19.35 -18.17 3.74
C ALA A 244 20.75 -18.76 3.64
N ALA A 245 20.84 -20.08 3.48
CA ALA A 245 22.07 -20.80 3.23
C ALA A 245 21.90 -21.75 2.04
N VAL A 246 22.92 -21.82 1.20
CA VAL A 246 22.93 -22.67 0.02
C VAL A 246 24.24 -23.43 -0.08
N GLN A 247 24.18 -24.70 -0.47
CA GLN A 247 25.34 -25.55 -0.68
C GLN A 247 25.38 -26.08 -2.13
N ASP A 248 26.49 -25.85 -2.81
CA ASP A 248 26.71 -26.30 -4.19
C ASP A 248 26.93 -27.82 -4.30
N ARG A 249 27.17 -28.31 -5.53
CA ARG A 249 27.44 -29.73 -5.78
C ARG A 249 28.83 -30.17 -5.31
N ALA A 250 29.75 -29.25 -5.12
CA ALA A 250 31.12 -29.49 -4.63
C ALA A 250 31.20 -29.52 -3.09
N GLY A 251 30.14 -29.08 -2.41
CA GLY A 251 30.02 -29.01 -0.96
C GLY A 251 30.37 -27.64 -0.37
N ASN A 252 30.69 -26.61 -1.16
CA ASN A 252 30.88 -25.26 -0.62
C ASN A 252 29.54 -24.69 -0.17
N ARG A 253 29.53 -23.99 0.96
CA ARG A 253 28.31 -23.39 1.55
C ARG A 253 28.49 -21.88 1.67
N ALA A 254 27.43 -21.15 1.33
CA ALA A 254 27.32 -19.72 1.56
C ALA A 254 26.08 -19.40 2.39
N GLU A 255 26.09 -18.24 3.03
CA GLU A 255 25.05 -17.75 3.91
C GLU A 255 24.79 -16.27 3.62
N ALA A 256 23.53 -15.85 3.68
CA ALA A 256 23.10 -14.46 3.62
C ALA A 256 22.01 -14.21 4.66
N THR A 257 21.94 -12.97 5.14
CA THR A 257 20.98 -12.57 6.17
C THR A 257 20.41 -11.20 5.86
N VAL A 258 19.11 -11.05 6.08
CA VAL A 258 18.42 -9.76 6.07
C VAL A 258 17.58 -9.66 7.35
N ASP A 259 17.61 -8.51 7.99
CA ASP A 259 16.79 -8.26 9.18
C ASP A 259 15.38 -7.84 8.74
N ILE A 260 14.37 -8.25 9.50
CA ILE A 260 12.96 -7.85 9.34
C ILE A 260 12.47 -7.20 10.63
N ASP A 261 11.56 -6.24 10.52
CA ASP A 261 10.89 -5.70 11.70
C ASP A 261 9.58 -6.49 11.94
N THR A 262 9.41 -6.95 13.18
CA THR A 262 8.31 -7.80 13.66
C THR A 262 7.56 -7.10 14.79
N ASP A 263 6.24 -7.13 14.72
CA ASP A 263 5.36 -6.52 15.71
C ASP A 263 4.37 -7.58 16.22
N LEU A 264 4.58 -8.01 17.46
CA LEU A 264 3.83 -9.08 18.12
C LEU A 264 3.04 -8.55 19.32
N ARG A 265 3.00 -7.22 19.49
CA ARG A 265 2.59 -6.56 20.71
C ARG A 265 1.35 -5.73 20.42
N ALA A 266 0.31 -5.91 21.21
CA ALA A 266 -0.89 -5.10 21.05
C ALA A 266 -0.72 -3.71 21.71
N PRO A 267 -1.34 -2.65 21.14
CA PRO A 267 -1.24 -1.26 21.57
C PRO A 267 -1.25 -1.05 23.09
N GLY A 268 -0.17 -0.50 23.63
CA GLY A 268 -0.13 -0.01 24.99
C GLY A 268 -0.68 1.41 25.11
N VAL A 269 -1.39 1.69 26.20
CA VAL A 269 -1.74 3.05 26.63
C VAL A 269 -0.65 3.56 27.56
N ILE A 270 0.07 4.61 27.14
CA ILE A 270 1.05 5.31 27.98
C ILE A 270 0.33 6.19 29.00
N ASP A 271 -0.68 6.93 28.56
CA ASP A 271 -1.46 7.86 29.39
C ASP A 271 -2.90 8.01 28.86
N ALA A 272 -3.83 8.26 29.76
CA ALA A 272 -5.25 8.44 29.47
C ALA A 272 -5.81 9.60 30.30
N VAL A 273 -6.02 10.75 29.64
CA VAL A 273 -6.52 11.96 30.30
C VAL A 273 -8.04 12.03 30.16
N THR A 274 -8.74 12.04 31.29
CA THR A 274 -10.20 12.22 31.33
C THR A 274 -10.55 13.67 31.67
N VAL A 275 -11.35 14.32 30.81
CA VAL A 275 -11.91 15.65 31.04
C VAL A 275 -13.45 15.55 30.99
N LEU A 276 -14.09 15.80 32.12
CA LEU A 276 -15.55 15.82 32.24
C LEU A 276 -16.03 17.27 32.21
N ARG A 277 -17.02 17.62 31.40
CA ARG A 277 -17.55 19.00 31.27
C ARG A 277 -19.04 19.06 31.61
N SER A 278 -19.48 20.20 32.13
CA SER A 278 -20.88 20.44 32.51
C SER A 278 -21.67 21.05 31.35
N PRO A 279 -22.99 20.79 31.22
CA PRO A 279 -23.83 21.52 30.25
C PRO A 279 -23.74 23.04 30.42
N ALA A 280 -23.63 23.51 31.66
CA ALA A 280 -23.61 24.93 32.00
C ALA A 280 -22.23 25.59 31.90
N SER A 281 -21.15 24.82 31.67
CA SER A 281 -19.80 25.37 31.61
C SER A 281 -18.79 24.42 30.96
N ALA A 282 -17.97 24.98 30.06
CA ALA A 282 -16.80 24.30 29.49
C ALA A 282 -15.70 23.96 30.53
N ALA A 283 -15.82 24.44 31.78
CA ALA A 283 -14.91 24.12 32.86
C ALA A 283 -14.99 22.64 33.29
N PRO A 284 -13.87 21.99 33.67
CA PRO A 284 -13.89 20.63 34.16
C PRO A 284 -14.74 20.45 35.43
N VAL A 285 -15.52 19.37 35.48
CA VAL A 285 -16.28 18.93 36.65
C VAL A 285 -15.73 17.61 37.22
N GLY A 286 -16.01 17.34 38.49
CA GLY A 286 -15.52 16.13 39.18
C GLY A 286 -16.30 14.85 38.90
N ALA A 287 -17.41 14.92 38.16
CA ALA A 287 -18.26 13.78 37.81
C ALA A 287 -19.06 14.08 36.52
N ALA A 288 -19.37 13.04 35.76
CA ALA A 288 -20.29 13.12 34.63
C ALA A 288 -21.73 13.28 35.13
N VAL A 289 -22.50 14.11 34.42
CA VAL A 289 -23.90 14.46 34.70
C VAL A 289 -24.67 14.51 33.38
N ALA A 290 -25.98 14.29 33.41
CA ALA A 290 -26.85 14.46 32.25
C ALA A 290 -26.71 15.88 31.63
N GLY A 291 -26.67 15.95 30.30
CA GLY A 291 -26.35 17.14 29.50
C GLY A 291 -24.86 17.49 29.45
N GLY A 292 -23.99 16.83 30.22
CA GLY A 292 -22.55 17.05 30.19
C GLY A 292 -21.84 16.38 29.02
N SER A 293 -20.51 16.48 28.96
CA SER A 293 -19.70 15.72 28.00
C SER A 293 -18.55 15.01 28.67
N ILE A 294 -18.23 13.81 28.19
CA ILE A 294 -17.04 13.04 28.55
C ILE A 294 -16.06 13.19 27.39
N GLU A 295 -14.86 13.71 27.67
CA GLU A 295 -13.75 13.79 26.72
C GLU A 295 -12.59 12.94 27.28
N LEU A 296 -12.11 11.99 26.48
CA LEU A 296 -11.00 11.10 26.78
C LEU A 296 -9.89 11.36 25.77
N GLU A 297 -8.68 11.62 26.23
CA GLU A 297 -7.50 11.74 25.39
C GLU A 297 -6.55 10.57 25.68
N LEU A 298 -6.24 9.78 24.65
CA LEU A 298 -5.40 8.59 24.71
C LEU A 298 -4.04 8.90 24.10
N ILE A 299 -2.98 8.58 24.84
CA ILE A 299 -1.59 8.58 24.35
C ILE A 299 -1.12 7.13 24.36
N LEU A 300 -0.76 6.64 23.18
CA LEU A 300 -0.41 5.25 22.91
C LEU A 300 1.10 5.11 22.73
N ASP A 301 1.63 3.90 22.88
CA ASP A 301 3.05 3.62 22.60
C ASP A 301 3.34 3.28 21.13
N GLU A 302 2.33 2.91 20.35
CA GLU A 302 2.42 2.71 18.90
C GLU A 302 1.19 3.20 18.12
N PRO A 303 1.30 3.38 16.78
CA PRO A 303 0.19 3.83 15.95
C PRO A 303 -0.95 2.80 15.82
N LEU A 304 -2.17 3.29 15.65
CA LEU A 304 -3.33 2.43 15.38
C LEU A 304 -3.62 2.31 13.87
N GLY A 305 -4.07 1.12 13.46
CA GLY A 305 -4.63 0.87 12.13
C GLY A 305 -6.11 1.24 12.01
N ALA A 306 -6.82 1.31 13.14
CA ALA A 306 -8.22 1.74 13.22
C ALA A 306 -8.47 2.73 14.37
N PRO A 307 -9.47 3.63 14.26
CA PRO A 307 -9.86 4.49 15.38
C PRO A 307 -10.26 3.68 16.62
N PRO A 308 -9.87 4.12 17.84
CA PRO A 308 -10.12 3.36 19.07
C PRO A 308 -11.61 3.30 19.41
N VAL A 309 -12.12 2.08 19.66
CA VAL A 309 -13.52 1.87 20.02
C VAL A 309 -13.67 1.89 21.54
N VAL A 310 -14.14 3.02 22.08
CA VAL A 310 -14.40 3.17 23.52
C VAL A 310 -15.80 2.65 23.86
N VAL A 311 -15.87 1.79 24.87
CA VAL A 311 -17.08 1.26 25.48
C VAL A 311 -17.15 1.77 26.92
N LEU A 312 -18.25 2.42 27.28
CA LEU A 312 -18.56 2.75 28.67
C LEU A 312 -19.38 1.63 29.30
N THR A 313 -19.04 1.25 30.54
CA THR A 313 -19.86 0.37 31.38
C THR A 313 -20.34 1.11 32.61
N GLY A 314 -21.59 0.87 33.01
CA GLY A 314 -22.26 1.61 34.08
C GLY A 314 -23.63 2.09 33.64
N ASP A 315 -24.33 2.79 34.54
CA ASP A 315 -25.68 3.30 34.31
C ASP A 315 -25.62 4.72 33.71
N VAL A 316 -25.04 4.81 32.51
CA VAL A 316 -24.84 6.05 31.76
C VAL A 316 -25.21 5.86 30.29
N ALA A 317 -26.09 6.72 29.79
CA ALA A 317 -26.44 6.80 28.37
C ALA A 317 -25.68 7.95 27.72
N ILE A 318 -25.14 7.71 26.52
CA ILE A 318 -24.40 8.71 25.73
C ILE A 318 -24.97 8.80 24.31
N THR A 319 -24.78 9.94 23.65
CA THR A 319 -25.04 10.11 22.21
C THR A 319 -23.89 9.56 21.37
N ASP A 320 -24.00 9.70 20.04
CA ASP A 320 -22.92 9.45 19.09
C ASP A 320 -21.58 10.03 19.57
N ALA A 321 -20.54 9.21 19.51
CA ALA A 321 -19.20 9.59 19.93
C ALA A 321 -18.39 10.11 18.74
N LEU A 322 -17.74 11.27 18.92
CA LEU A 322 -16.74 11.79 18.01
C LEU A 322 -15.38 11.18 18.35
N VAL A 323 -14.69 10.64 17.34
CA VAL A 323 -13.31 10.16 17.45
C VAL A 323 -12.43 11.01 16.51
N GLU A 324 -11.42 11.66 17.07
CA GLU A 324 -10.52 12.58 16.38
C GLU A 324 -9.08 12.08 16.54
N GLN A 325 -8.39 11.85 15.43
CA GLN A 325 -6.95 11.56 15.44
C GLN A 325 -6.17 12.87 15.57
N LEU A 326 -5.35 13.00 16.62
CA LEU A 326 -4.52 14.18 16.86
C LEU A 326 -3.09 13.98 16.33
N THR A 327 -2.55 12.76 16.47
CA THR A 327 -1.33 12.26 15.83
C THR A 327 -1.47 10.75 15.60
N SER A 328 -0.48 10.10 14.99
CA SER A 328 -0.45 8.64 14.84
C SER A 328 -0.67 7.88 16.15
N VAL A 329 -0.13 8.39 17.26
CA VAL A 329 -0.19 7.78 18.61
C VAL A 329 -1.09 8.51 19.61
N ARG A 330 -1.86 9.53 19.16
CA ARG A 330 -2.67 10.36 20.06
C ARG A 330 -4.07 10.55 19.51
N TRP A 331 -5.05 10.16 20.30
CA TRP A 331 -6.47 10.14 19.92
C TRP A 331 -7.31 10.89 20.94
N ARG A 332 -8.34 11.61 20.48
CA ARG A 332 -9.40 12.17 21.31
C ARG A 332 -10.71 11.44 21.02
N TRP A 333 -11.36 10.97 22.06
CA TRP A 333 -12.73 10.46 22.02
C TRP A 333 -13.62 11.41 22.82
N ARG A 334 -14.80 11.75 22.31
CA ARG A 334 -15.79 12.56 23.02
C ARG A 334 -17.19 12.01 22.80
N ALA A 335 -17.98 11.92 23.87
CA ALA A 335 -19.43 11.74 23.78
C ALA A 335 -20.16 12.66 24.76
N ASP A 336 -21.37 13.08 24.40
CA ASP A 336 -22.24 13.87 25.26
C ASP A 336 -23.17 12.91 26.06
N VAL A 337 -23.44 13.25 27.32
CA VAL A 337 -24.13 12.39 28.29
C VAL A 337 -25.62 12.68 28.28
N VAL A 338 -26.41 11.71 27.85
CA VAL A 338 -27.89 11.82 27.80
C VAL A 338 -28.49 11.64 29.19
N GLU A 339 -28.14 10.56 29.87
CA GLU A 339 -28.74 10.15 31.14
C GLU A 339 -27.71 9.49 32.06
N VAL A 340 -27.92 9.62 33.37
CA VAL A 340 -27.15 8.95 34.43
C VAL A 340 -28.14 8.32 35.40
N GLY A 341 -28.46 7.04 35.21
CA GLY A 341 -29.53 6.36 35.95
C GLY A 341 -29.24 6.18 37.45
N ALA A 342 -27.95 6.10 37.82
CA ALA A 342 -27.51 6.05 39.22
C ALA A 342 -26.17 6.77 39.45
N ALA A 343 -26.02 7.40 40.62
CA ALA A 343 -24.74 7.91 41.07
C ALA A 343 -23.79 6.73 41.41
N GLY A 344 -22.53 6.82 41.00
CA GLY A 344 -21.59 5.71 41.08
C GLY A 344 -20.28 5.98 40.35
N VAL A 345 -19.72 4.94 39.72
CA VAL A 345 -18.54 5.02 38.86
C VAL A 345 -18.80 4.15 37.64
N ALA A 346 -18.68 4.74 36.44
CA ALA A 346 -18.57 4.00 35.19
C ALA A 346 -17.11 3.65 34.94
N SER A 347 -16.84 2.56 34.22
CA SER A 347 -15.52 2.33 33.62
C SER A 347 -15.58 2.56 32.12
N ALA A 348 -14.52 3.15 31.56
CA ALA A 348 -14.29 3.22 30.14
C ALA A 348 -13.24 2.17 29.77
N SER A 349 -13.55 1.29 28.83
CA SER A 349 -12.55 0.44 28.17
C SER A 349 -12.44 0.79 26.70
N ALA A 350 -11.23 0.76 26.16
CA ALA A 350 -10.98 0.94 24.72
C ALA A 350 -10.55 -0.39 24.10
N VAL A 351 -11.11 -0.70 22.94
CA VAL A 351 -10.55 -1.67 22.00
C VAL A 351 -9.59 -0.90 21.08
N LEU A 352 -8.34 -1.35 21.04
CA LEU A 352 -7.24 -0.76 20.27
C LEU A 352 -6.72 -1.81 19.28
N GLU A 353 -6.40 -1.39 18.06
CA GLU A 353 -5.88 -2.23 16.98
C GLU A 353 -4.75 -1.48 16.26
N ASP A 354 -3.53 -2.04 16.25
CA ASP A 354 -2.36 -1.44 15.60
C ASP A 354 -2.41 -1.53 14.06
N LEU A 355 -1.31 -1.16 13.41
CA LEU A 355 -1.15 -1.22 11.95
C LEU A 355 -1.07 -2.65 11.38
N VAL A 356 -0.91 -3.68 12.23
CA VAL A 356 -0.73 -5.09 11.83
C VAL A 356 -1.79 -6.03 12.41
N GLY A 357 -2.84 -5.47 13.02
CA GLY A 357 -4.01 -6.17 13.52
C GLY A 357 -3.88 -6.76 14.93
N ASN A 358 -2.87 -6.41 15.74
CA ASN A 358 -2.86 -6.86 17.14
C ASN A 358 -3.92 -6.07 17.91
N VAL A 359 -4.89 -6.79 18.47
CA VAL A 359 -6.03 -6.19 19.20
C VAL A 359 -5.90 -6.38 20.71
N VAL A 360 -6.15 -5.31 21.47
CA VAL A 360 -6.30 -5.39 22.93
C VAL A 360 -7.52 -4.62 23.42
N THR A 361 -8.13 -5.07 24.52
CA THR A 361 -9.12 -4.29 25.28
C THR A 361 -8.53 -3.90 26.62
N LEU A 362 -8.40 -2.59 26.87
CA LEU A 362 -7.82 -2.02 28.10
C LEU A 362 -8.85 -1.17 28.83
N GLU A 363 -8.88 -1.24 30.16
CA GLU A 363 -9.59 -0.25 30.99
C GLU A 363 -8.76 1.04 31.03
N ILE A 364 -9.30 2.12 30.47
CA ILE A 364 -8.58 3.39 30.24
C ILE A 364 -8.93 4.48 31.25
N ALA A 365 -10.13 4.44 31.85
CA ALA A 365 -10.54 5.43 32.84
C ALA A 365 -11.65 4.90 33.76
N SER A 366 -11.68 5.40 34.99
CA SER A 366 -12.85 5.33 35.88
C SER A 366 -13.52 6.70 35.92
N ILE A 367 -14.79 6.77 35.53
CA ILE A 367 -15.56 8.02 35.38
C ILE A 367 -16.56 8.11 36.55
N PRO A 368 -16.38 9.05 37.49
CA PRO A 368 -17.38 9.27 38.54
C PRO A 368 -18.70 9.72 37.91
N LEU A 369 -19.79 9.05 38.29
CA LEU A 369 -21.15 9.40 37.87
C LEU A 369 -21.84 10.14 39.01
N ALA A 370 -22.33 11.35 38.73
CA ALA A 370 -23.23 12.06 39.62
C ALA A 370 -24.62 12.04 39.01
N HIS A 371 -25.57 11.39 39.70
CA HIS A 371 -26.98 11.61 39.41
C HIS A 371 -27.27 13.09 39.68
N ALA A 372 -27.51 13.85 38.61
CA ALA A 372 -27.89 15.25 38.76
C ALA A 372 -29.17 15.28 39.59
N VAL A 373 -29.17 15.97 40.73
CA VAL A 373 -30.39 16.19 41.51
C VAL A 373 -31.19 17.30 40.84
N LEU A 374 -31.62 17.03 39.60
CA LEU A 374 -32.73 17.70 38.93
C LEU A 374 -34.01 17.21 39.60
N SER A 375 -34.19 17.64 40.85
CA SER A 375 -35.48 17.62 41.51
C SER A 375 -36.06 19.02 41.40
N PRO A 376 -36.81 19.35 40.33
CA PRO A 376 -37.71 20.51 40.34
C PRO A 376 -38.76 20.37 41.46
N CYS A 377 -38.90 19.18 42.06
CA CYS A 377 -39.71 18.90 43.23
C CYS A 377 -38.90 18.83 44.54
N ALA A 378 -37.88 19.66 44.72
CA ALA A 378 -37.59 20.12 46.08
C ALA A 378 -38.89 20.77 46.62
N PRO A 379 -39.35 20.46 47.85
CA PRO A 379 -40.62 20.99 48.34
C PRO A 379 -40.59 22.53 48.27
N LEU A 380 -41.52 23.09 47.49
CA LEU A 380 -41.61 24.51 47.16
C LEU A 380 -41.36 25.35 48.42
N ASP A 381 -40.27 26.12 48.39
CA ASP A 381 -40.08 27.20 49.32
C ASP A 381 -41.12 28.27 48.97
N GLU A 382 -42.07 28.51 49.88
CA GLU A 382 -43.16 29.50 49.70
C GLU A 382 -42.63 30.94 49.51
N SER A 383 -41.31 31.17 49.54
CA SER A 383 -40.64 32.44 49.23
C SER A 383 -40.21 32.63 47.77
N LEU A 384 -40.39 31.66 46.87
CA LEU A 384 -40.19 31.85 45.43
C LEU A 384 -41.38 32.58 44.79
N GLU A 385 -41.39 33.91 44.93
CA GLU A 385 -42.32 34.80 44.21
C GLU A 385 -41.92 34.87 42.71
N CYS A 386 -42.76 34.30 41.85
CA CYS A 386 -42.71 34.37 40.38
C CYS A 386 -41.41 33.84 39.75
N VAL A 387 -41.39 32.52 39.56
CA VAL A 387 -40.41 31.84 38.71
C VAL A 387 -41.08 31.59 37.36
N ASP A 388 -40.37 31.96 36.30
CA ASP A 388 -40.59 31.61 34.90
C ASP A 388 -39.89 30.25 34.71
N PHE A 389 -40.67 29.20 34.47
CA PHE A 389 -40.22 27.80 34.53
C PHE A 389 -39.73 27.26 33.18
N ASP A 390 -40.25 27.78 32.06
CA ASP A 390 -39.82 27.41 30.71
C ASP A 390 -38.87 28.43 30.03
N GLY A 391 -38.83 29.66 30.52
CA GLY A 391 -37.86 30.70 30.17
C GLY A 391 -38.33 31.70 29.12
N ASP A 392 -39.64 31.82 28.85
CA ASP A 392 -40.17 32.69 27.80
C ASP A 392 -40.32 34.18 28.19
N GLY A 393 -40.24 34.48 29.49
CA GLY A 393 -40.25 35.81 30.07
C GLY A 393 -41.57 36.28 30.69
N ASP A 394 -42.67 35.52 30.56
CA ASP A 394 -43.85 35.65 31.40
C ASP A 394 -43.75 34.75 32.66
N PHE A 395 -44.82 34.67 33.46
CA PHE A 395 -44.87 33.87 34.70
C PHE A 395 -46.27 33.26 34.87
N ALA A 396 -46.37 32.07 35.47
CA ALA A 396 -47.65 31.46 35.83
C ALA A 396 -48.57 32.40 36.61
N VAL A 397 -49.88 32.30 36.34
CA VAL A 397 -50.96 32.79 37.22
C VAL A 397 -51.00 32.01 38.55
N THR A 398 -50.03 32.26 39.43
CA THR A 398 -50.04 31.77 40.82
C THR A 398 -50.66 32.80 41.77
N ILE A 399 -51.19 32.32 42.90
CA ILE A 399 -51.74 33.19 43.97
C ILE A 399 -50.68 34.17 44.52
N ALA A 400 -49.39 33.83 44.43
CA ALA A 400 -48.28 34.69 44.85
C ALA A 400 -48.00 35.84 43.86
N CYS A 401 -48.09 35.59 42.54
CA CYS A 401 -47.83 36.61 41.52
C CYS A 401 -48.96 37.63 41.33
N GLY A 402 -50.17 37.29 41.79
CA GLY A 402 -51.35 38.15 41.61
C GLY A 402 -51.64 38.41 40.13
N ALA A 403 -52.15 39.60 39.80
CA ALA A 403 -52.48 39.99 38.43
C ALA A 403 -51.24 40.37 37.57
N ARG A 404 -50.10 39.72 37.78
CA ARG A 404 -48.87 39.87 36.99
C ARG A 404 -48.43 38.58 36.30
N GLY A 405 -48.94 37.42 36.71
CA GLY A 405 -48.85 36.24 35.86
C GLY A 405 -49.71 36.49 34.62
N GLY A 406 -49.06 36.45 33.46
CA GLY A 406 -49.72 36.58 32.17
C GLY A 406 -49.89 35.21 31.49
N ASP A 407 -48.99 34.29 31.81
CA ASP A 407 -48.92 32.96 31.26
C ASP A 407 -49.89 31.99 32.01
N CYS A 408 -50.50 31.12 31.22
CA CYS A 408 -51.52 30.14 31.62
C CYS A 408 -51.03 28.67 31.58
N ASP A 409 -49.84 28.39 31.04
CA ASP A 409 -49.11 27.12 31.12
C ASP A 409 -47.57 27.33 31.05
N ASP A 410 -46.99 27.73 32.20
CA ASP A 410 -45.56 27.90 32.56
C ASP A 410 -44.70 26.60 32.41
N THR A 411 -45.13 25.69 31.53
CA THR A 411 -44.37 24.51 31.12
C THR A 411 -44.25 24.39 29.59
N ASP A 412 -44.84 25.32 28.84
CA ASP A 412 -44.77 25.44 27.38
C ASP A 412 -44.39 26.86 26.95
N PRO A 413 -43.14 27.13 26.52
CA PRO A 413 -42.61 28.47 26.21
C PRO A 413 -43.18 29.09 24.91
N LEU A 414 -44.30 28.54 24.42
CA LEU A 414 -45.13 29.12 23.38
C LEU A 414 -46.37 29.82 23.96
N THR A 415 -46.73 29.55 25.22
CA THR A 415 -47.99 29.94 25.87
C THR A 415 -47.77 31.09 26.86
N ARG A 416 -48.17 32.32 26.48
CA ARG A 416 -47.87 33.56 27.23
C ARG A 416 -48.80 34.71 26.88
N SER A 417 -48.89 35.75 27.71
CA SER A 417 -49.91 36.80 27.55
C SER A 417 -49.76 37.71 26.32
N ASP A 418 -48.62 37.67 25.63
CA ASP A 418 -48.41 38.28 24.32
C ASP A 418 -48.00 37.26 23.24
N GLY A 419 -48.34 35.98 23.47
CA GLY A 419 -48.23 34.90 22.51
C GLY A 419 -49.00 35.17 21.22
N ALA A 420 -48.68 34.42 20.18
CA ALA A 420 -49.41 34.45 18.92
C ALA A 420 -50.08 33.10 18.74
N GLU A 421 -51.35 33.04 19.14
CA GLU A 421 -52.25 31.88 19.05
C GLU A 421 -52.04 31.05 17.78
N ILE A 422 -51.70 29.76 17.95
CA ILE A 422 -51.18 28.84 16.93
C ILE A 422 -52.28 27.83 16.54
N PRO A 423 -52.96 28.03 15.39
CA PRO A 423 -54.17 27.30 15.10
C PRO A 423 -54.00 25.77 15.06
N GLY A 424 -54.80 25.06 15.85
CA GLY A 424 -54.87 23.60 15.90
C GLY A 424 -53.72 22.92 16.63
N ASP A 425 -53.02 23.60 17.54
CA ASP A 425 -52.07 22.95 18.47
C ASP A 425 -52.73 22.45 19.78
N GLY A 426 -53.95 22.89 20.07
CA GLY A 426 -54.75 22.49 21.23
C GLY A 426 -54.53 23.31 22.50
N ALA A 427 -53.69 24.35 22.47
CA ALA A 427 -53.44 25.27 23.58
C ALA A 427 -54.27 26.56 23.48
N ASP A 428 -53.98 27.53 24.35
CA ASP A 428 -54.50 28.90 24.35
C ASP A 428 -53.25 29.78 24.48
N ASN A 429 -52.46 29.86 23.40
CA ASN A 429 -51.06 30.31 23.47
C ASN A 429 -50.94 31.80 23.80
N ASP A 430 -51.99 32.60 23.60
CA ASP A 430 -52.01 34.01 23.99
C ASP A 430 -52.73 34.28 25.34
N CYS A 431 -53.24 33.23 25.98
CA CYS A 431 -53.95 33.23 27.25
C CYS A 431 -55.16 34.19 27.30
N ALA A 432 -55.76 34.54 26.14
CA ALA A 432 -56.93 35.40 26.08
C ALA A 432 -58.22 34.72 26.58
N GLY A 433 -58.24 33.39 26.67
CA GLY A 433 -59.38 32.63 27.18
C GLY A 433 -60.51 32.43 26.17
N ASP A 434 -60.26 32.66 24.88
CA ASP A 434 -61.10 32.20 23.77
C ASP A 434 -60.67 30.83 23.21
N GLY A 435 -59.43 30.40 23.47
CA GLY A 435 -58.88 29.06 23.22
C GLY A 435 -58.48 28.80 21.76
N ASP A 436 -57.82 27.66 21.55
CA ASP A 436 -57.22 27.20 20.28
C ASP A 436 -57.93 27.71 19.01
N ALA A 437 -57.21 28.51 18.22
CA ALA A 437 -57.73 29.02 16.97
C ALA A 437 -57.99 27.89 15.95
N PRO A 438 -59.14 27.87 15.26
CA PRO A 438 -59.42 26.79 14.32
C PRO A 438 -58.53 26.87 13.07
N ILE A 439 -58.01 25.73 12.60
CA ILE A 439 -57.44 25.62 11.25
C ILE A 439 -58.58 25.67 10.22
N ASP A 440 -58.97 26.87 9.79
CA ASP A 440 -60.04 27.06 8.82
C ASP A 440 -59.90 28.31 7.92
N GLU A 441 -60.88 28.49 7.04
CA GLU A 441 -60.94 29.58 6.07
C GLU A 441 -61.14 30.98 6.67
N THR A 442 -61.30 31.10 7.99
CA THR A 442 -61.41 32.38 8.71
C THR A 442 -60.07 32.83 9.28
N THR A 443 -59.21 31.90 9.70
CA THR A 443 -57.89 32.18 10.32
C THR A 443 -56.75 32.23 9.31
N GLY A 444 -56.85 31.52 8.17
CA GLY A 444 -55.76 31.45 7.19
C GLY A 444 -56.13 31.08 5.76
N VAL A 445 -55.10 30.83 4.94
CA VAL A 445 -55.20 30.44 3.52
C VAL A 445 -54.43 29.14 3.29
N PHE A 446 -55.04 28.20 2.56
CA PHE A 446 -54.53 26.84 2.38
C PHE A 446 -53.67 26.70 1.11
N VAL A 447 -52.48 26.11 1.26
CA VAL A 447 -51.46 25.95 0.21
C VAL A 447 -51.03 24.49 0.10
N ASP A 448 -51.07 23.93 -1.11
CA ASP A 448 -50.69 22.55 -1.42
C ASP A 448 -50.04 22.52 -2.81
N PRO A 449 -48.79 22.03 -2.98
CA PRO A 449 -48.09 22.02 -4.26
C PRO A 449 -48.75 21.13 -5.33
N ALA A 450 -49.63 20.19 -4.93
CA ALA A 450 -50.43 19.39 -5.85
C ALA A 450 -51.69 20.12 -6.37
N ALA A 451 -52.03 21.28 -5.80
CA ALA A 451 -53.25 22.01 -6.09
C ALA A 451 -53.23 22.80 -7.41
N LEU A 452 -54.33 23.50 -7.70
CA LEU A 452 -54.44 24.38 -8.86
C LEU A 452 -53.77 25.74 -8.58
N LEU A 453 -53.13 26.31 -9.60
CA LEU A 453 -52.53 27.66 -9.55
C LEU A 453 -53.50 28.75 -9.09
N ALA A 454 -54.77 28.63 -9.48
CA ALA A 454 -55.83 29.59 -9.19
C ALA A 454 -56.92 28.98 -8.28
N GLY A 455 -56.48 28.25 -7.24
CA GLY A 455 -57.37 27.81 -6.16
C GLY A 455 -58.01 28.98 -5.41
N ALA A 456 -59.07 28.70 -4.65
CA ALA A 456 -59.75 29.70 -3.83
C ALA A 456 -59.04 29.97 -2.48
N GLY A 457 -57.99 29.22 -2.15
CA GLY A 457 -57.26 29.33 -0.89
C GLY A 457 -58.01 28.74 0.30
N THR A 458 -58.95 27.81 0.06
CA THR A 458 -59.76 27.12 1.08
C THR A 458 -59.34 25.66 1.19
N ARG A 459 -59.72 24.92 2.25
CA ARG A 459 -59.35 23.49 2.40
C ARG A 459 -59.80 22.63 1.23
N ALA A 460 -60.96 22.96 0.65
CA ALA A 460 -61.53 22.27 -0.52
C ALA A 460 -60.97 22.77 -1.86
N SER A 461 -60.21 23.87 -1.88
CA SER A 461 -59.59 24.44 -3.08
C SER A 461 -58.32 25.23 -2.70
N PRO A 462 -57.26 24.55 -2.21
CA PRO A 462 -56.00 25.19 -1.87
C PRO A 462 -55.35 25.81 -3.11
N VAL A 463 -54.48 26.79 -2.89
CA VAL A 463 -53.64 27.37 -3.96
C VAL A 463 -52.31 26.63 -4.06
N ARG A 464 -51.73 26.58 -5.25
CA ARG A 464 -50.48 25.85 -5.48
C ARG A 464 -49.21 26.52 -4.95
N THR A 465 -49.24 27.83 -4.72
CA THR A 465 -48.04 28.63 -4.41
C THR A 465 -48.29 29.61 -3.29
N ILE A 466 -47.25 29.88 -2.50
CA ILE A 466 -47.30 30.86 -1.40
C ILE A 466 -47.67 32.24 -1.94
N ASP A 467 -47.11 32.67 -3.07
CA ASP A 467 -47.42 33.99 -3.67
C ASP A 467 -48.92 34.16 -3.99
N ALA A 468 -49.57 33.09 -4.48
CA ALA A 468 -51.01 33.08 -4.72
C ALA A 468 -51.82 33.08 -3.41
N ALA A 469 -51.27 32.52 -2.34
CA ALA A 469 -51.88 32.52 -1.02
C ALA A 469 -51.80 33.91 -0.36
N VAL A 470 -50.66 34.59 -0.48
CA VAL A 470 -50.46 35.97 -0.02
C VAL A 470 -51.44 36.93 -0.69
N ALA A 471 -51.71 36.77 -1.99
CA ALA A 471 -52.73 37.54 -2.70
C ALA A 471 -54.17 37.34 -2.18
N LEU A 472 -54.43 36.26 -1.43
CA LEU A 472 -55.74 35.91 -0.88
C LEU A 472 -55.89 36.17 0.63
N LEU A 473 -54.83 36.58 1.32
CA LEU A 473 -54.80 36.64 2.79
C LEU A 473 -55.82 37.61 3.40
N ALA A 474 -56.14 38.73 2.76
CA ALA A 474 -57.34 39.54 3.01
C ALA A 474 -57.72 39.87 4.49
N GLY A 475 -56.74 39.93 5.41
CA GLY A 475 -56.94 40.19 6.84
C GLY A 475 -56.87 38.96 7.76
N ARG A 476 -56.54 37.79 7.20
CA ARG A 476 -56.17 36.56 7.93
C ARG A 476 -54.69 36.57 8.29
N SER A 477 -54.29 35.81 9.32
CA SER A 477 -52.93 35.83 9.87
C SER A 477 -52.04 34.68 9.40
N TRP A 478 -52.64 33.57 8.95
CA TRP A 478 -51.93 32.30 8.74
C TRP A 478 -51.93 31.80 7.29
N LEU A 479 -50.85 31.15 6.88
CA LEU A 479 -50.80 30.25 5.73
C LEU A 479 -50.63 28.80 6.21
N PHE A 480 -51.55 27.95 5.76
CA PHE A 480 -51.62 26.54 6.13
C PHE A 480 -51.01 25.70 5.01
N LEU A 481 -49.90 25.00 5.28
CA LEU A 481 -49.12 24.25 4.28
C LEU A 481 -49.33 22.73 4.47
N ALA A 482 -49.74 22.05 3.39
CA ALA A 482 -49.88 20.60 3.37
C ALA A 482 -48.52 19.89 3.43
N ALA A 483 -48.47 18.77 4.14
CA ALA A 483 -47.35 17.84 4.18
C ALA A 483 -47.64 16.61 3.29
N ALA A 484 -47.18 16.67 2.04
CA ALA A 484 -46.90 15.47 1.24
C ALA A 484 -45.39 15.19 1.27
N GLU A 485 -45.00 13.91 1.15
CA GLU A 485 -43.67 13.32 1.43
C GLU A 485 -42.44 13.94 0.71
N SER A 486 -42.61 14.97 -0.12
CA SER A 486 -41.53 15.70 -0.82
C SER A 486 -41.94 17.14 -1.20
N SER A 487 -42.72 17.83 -0.35
CA SER A 487 -43.33 19.11 -0.70
C SER A 487 -42.35 20.29 -0.62
N THR A 488 -41.97 20.86 -1.76
CA THR A 488 -41.19 22.11 -1.83
C THR A 488 -42.08 23.29 -2.22
N TYR A 489 -42.13 24.32 -1.36
CA TYR A 489 -42.87 25.55 -1.64
C TYR A 489 -41.90 26.67 -2.05
N ALA A 490 -42.16 27.26 -3.21
CA ALA A 490 -41.45 28.45 -3.66
C ALA A 490 -42.18 29.72 -3.20
N MET A 491 -41.39 30.74 -2.85
CA MET A 491 -41.85 32.11 -2.59
C MET A 491 -41.03 33.11 -3.40
N SER A 492 -41.65 34.23 -3.78
CA SER A 492 -41.00 35.29 -4.59
C SER A 492 -40.71 36.60 -3.85
N GLU A 493 -41.29 36.84 -2.67
CA GLU A 493 -41.19 38.10 -1.92
C GLU A 493 -41.12 37.87 -0.39
N ASP A 494 -40.74 38.91 0.37
CA ASP A 494 -40.68 38.90 1.84
C ASP A 494 -42.06 38.64 2.47
N LEU A 495 -42.23 37.50 3.14
CA LEU A 495 -43.46 37.17 3.86
C LEU A 495 -43.53 37.82 5.25
N ARG A 496 -44.63 38.52 5.52
CA ARG A 496 -45.01 39.07 6.84
C ARG A 496 -46.28 38.44 7.39
N VAL A 497 -46.40 37.13 7.28
CA VAL A 497 -47.56 36.33 7.68
C VAL A 497 -47.08 35.00 8.24
N SER A 498 -47.76 34.50 9.26
CA SER A 498 -47.35 33.30 9.97
C SER A 498 -47.58 32.06 9.12
N LEU A 499 -46.65 31.10 9.18
CA LEU A 499 -46.73 29.84 8.46
C LEU A 499 -46.99 28.70 9.44
N LEU A 500 -47.96 27.84 9.14
CA LEU A 500 -48.18 26.58 9.84
C LEU A 500 -48.11 25.43 8.82
N GLY A 501 -47.04 24.64 8.89
CA GLY A 501 -46.83 23.46 8.04
C GLY A 501 -47.11 22.15 8.76
N GLY A 502 -46.81 21.03 8.10
CA GLY A 502 -46.98 19.70 8.68
C GLY A 502 -48.42 19.15 8.65
N LEU A 503 -49.35 19.83 7.98
CA LEU A 503 -50.78 19.44 7.97
C LEU A 503 -51.05 18.26 7.04
N ASP A 504 -51.89 17.32 7.47
CA ASP A 504 -52.26 16.16 6.66
C ASP A 504 -53.24 16.50 5.52
N ALA A 505 -53.64 15.49 4.73
CA ALA A 505 -54.61 15.67 3.64
C ALA A 505 -56.04 16.04 4.11
N GLY A 506 -56.32 15.95 5.41
CA GLY A 506 -57.54 16.45 6.06
C GLY A 506 -57.39 17.87 6.61
N TRP A 507 -56.21 18.48 6.48
CA TRP A 507 -55.79 19.74 7.13
C TRP A 507 -55.79 19.67 8.66
N ALA A 508 -55.55 18.48 9.21
CA ALA A 508 -55.38 18.25 10.64
C ALA A 508 -53.90 18.10 11.01
N ARG A 509 -53.63 18.22 12.31
CA ARG A 509 -52.33 17.99 12.95
C ARG A 509 -52.54 17.13 14.20
N GLU A 510 -51.57 16.28 14.52
CA GLU A 510 -51.41 15.73 15.87
C GLU A 510 -50.27 16.51 16.55
N PRO A 511 -50.55 17.38 17.54
CA PRO A 511 -49.55 18.31 18.09
C PRO A 511 -48.29 17.64 18.62
N GLY A 512 -48.45 16.48 19.29
CA GLY A 512 -47.34 15.68 19.83
C GLY A 512 -46.60 14.79 18.81
N ALA A 513 -47.04 14.75 17.54
CA ALA A 513 -46.42 13.90 16.51
C ALA A 513 -45.58 14.67 15.48
N ARG A 514 -45.72 16.01 15.41
CA ARG A 514 -45.02 16.90 14.45
C ARG A 514 -44.73 18.26 15.09
N SER A 515 -43.50 18.73 15.02
CA SER A 515 -43.06 19.99 15.62
C SER A 515 -43.74 21.22 15.01
N THR A 516 -44.19 22.16 15.85
CA THR A 516 -44.59 23.50 15.40
C THR A 516 -43.36 24.32 15.05
N VAL A 517 -43.41 25.17 14.02
CA VAL A 517 -42.48 26.28 13.86
C VAL A 517 -43.26 27.56 13.56
N ASN A 518 -43.46 28.40 14.57
CA ASN A 518 -44.12 29.69 14.41
C ASN A 518 -43.13 30.72 13.83
N VAL A 519 -43.12 30.87 12.51
CA VAL A 519 -42.24 31.85 11.82
C VAL A 519 -42.89 33.25 11.84
N ALA A 520 -43.06 33.83 13.02
CA ALA A 520 -43.77 35.11 13.20
C ALA A 520 -43.11 36.30 12.47
N ARG A 521 -41.80 36.22 12.14
CA ARG A 521 -41.11 37.18 11.25
C ARG A 521 -39.95 36.54 10.48
N MET A 522 -40.13 36.33 9.17
CA MET A 522 -39.00 36.43 8.22
C MET A 522 -38.78 37.90 7.86
N ALA A 523 -38.02 38.62 8.68
CA ALA A 523 -37.23 39.72 8.14
C ALA A 523 -35.96 39.10 7.54
N PRO A 524 -35.60 39.38 6.28
CA PRO A 524 -34.30 38.94 5.79
C PRO A 524 -33.22 39.55 6.69
N PRO A 525 -32.24 38.77 7.20
CA PRO A 525 -30.97 39.39 7.56
C PRO A 525 -30.47 40.11 6.31
N ALA A 526 -29.90 41.31 6.46
CA ALA A 526 -29.70 42.24 5.33
C ALA A 526 -28.85 41.69 4.15
N THR A 527 -28.21 40.53 4.31
CA THR A 527 -27.52 39.74 3.29
C THR A 527 -27.56 38.24 3.62
N GLY A 528 -28.69 37.55 3.41
CA GLY A 528 -28.74 36.08 3.48
C GLY A 528 -30.12 35.46 3.30
N ALA A 529 -30.20 34.34 2.56
CA ALA A 529 -31.40 33.52 2.45
C ALA A 529 -31.47 32.50 3.60
N ALA A 530 -32.66 32.28 4.15
CA ALA A 530 -32.94 31.22 5.12
C ALA A 530 -33.75 30.10 4.45
N ILE A 531 -33.26 28.85 4.54
CA ILE A 531 -34.07 27.67 4.27
C ILE A 531 -34.64 27.22 5.60
N VAL A 532 -35.94 27.42 5.81
CA VAL A 532 -36.66 26.82 6.94
C VAL A 532 -37.19 25.47 6.46
N VAL A 533 -36.66 24.39 7.02
CA VAL A 533 -37.23 23.05 6.87
C VAL A 533 -38.29 22.89 7.93
N LEU A 534 -39.54 22.80 7.49
CA LEU A 534 -40.66 22.33 8.31
C LEU A 534 -40.76 20.81 8.09
N ASP A 535 -41.39 20.08 9.01
CA ASP A 535 -41.44 18.61 8.93
C ASP A 535 -42.08 18.13 7.61
N GLY A 536 -41.28 17.45 6.76
CA GLY A 536 -41.64 17.04 5.40
C GLY A 536 -41.75 18.16 4.32
N VAL A 537 -41.37 19.41 4.64
CA VAL A 537 -41.63 20.60 3.82
C VAL A 537 -40.41 21.52 3.71
N ALA A 538 -39.95 21.79 2.48
CA ALA A 538 -38.82 22.70 2.21
C ALA A 538 -39.28 24.03 1.59
N LEU A 539 -38.76 25.14 2.09
CA LEU A 539 -39.02 26.49 1.56
C LEU A 539 -37.82 27.01 0.74
N VAL A 540 -38.07 27.46 -0.49
CA VAL A 540 -37.02 27.97 -1.40
C VAL A 540 -37.42 29.32 -1.98
N ASN A 541 -36.65 30.37 -1.66
CA ASN A 541 -36.81 31.69 -2.29
C ASN A 541 -36.21 31.65 -3.71
N ARG A 542 -36.98 32.12 -4.71
CA ARG A 542 -36.62 32.02 -6.12
C ARG A 542 -35.96 33.25 -6.73
N ALA A 543 -35.72 34.30 -5.94
CA ALA A 543 -35.07 35.53 -6.40
C ALA A 543 -33.89 35.88 -5.48
N VAL A 544 -32.65 35.75 -5.99
CA VAL A 544 -31.48 36.59 -5.69
C VAL A 544 -30.20 36.03 -6.37
N GLN A 545 -29.44 36.89 -7.04
CA GLN A 545 -28.00 36.66 -7.32
C GLN A 545 -27.17 37.21 -6.15
N ALA A 546 -26.98 36.46 -5.07
CA ALA A 546 -26.06 36.78 -3.97
C ALA A 546 -25.89 35.61 -2.98
N ASP A 547 -24.74 35.61 -2.29
CA ASP A 547 -24.47 35.05 -0.96
C ASP A 547 -25.26 33.79 -0.55
N VAL A 548 -24.85 32.65 -1.11
CA VAL A 548 -25.38 31.32 -0.77
C VAL A 548 -24.45 30.62 0.23
N TRP A 549 -25.00 30.16 1.36
CA TRP A 549 -24.44 29.04 2.12
C TRP A 549 -25.17 27.78 1.66
N LEU A 550 -24.48 26.91 0.93
CA LEU A 550 -25.04 25.65 0.44
C LEU A 550 -24.44 24.51 1.25
N VAL A 551 -25.30 23.69 1.87
CA VAL A 551 -24.93 22.37 2.41
C VAL A 551 -25.81 21.37 1.67
N VAL A 552 -25.22 20.65 0.71
CA VAL A 552 -25.88 19.53 0.05
C VAL A 552 -25.46 18.25 0.77
N ALA A 553 -26.43 17.50 1.28
CA ALA A 553 -26.22 16.15 1.77
C ALA A 553 -27.03 15.17 0.90
N ARG A 554 -26.34 14.20 0.31
CA ARG A 554 -26.90 13.00 -0.35
C ARG A 554 -28.14 13.21 -1.24
N SER A 555 -27.95 13.75 -2.44
CA SER A 555 -28.88 13.51 -3.55
C SER A 555 -28.23 13.68 -4.92
N TRP A 556 -28.77 12.97 -5.92
CA TRP A 556 -28.44 13.13 -7.34
C TRP A 556 -29.32 14.23 -7.94
N LEU A 557 -28.75 15.41 -8.23
CA LEU A 557 -29.47 16.54 -8.83
C LEU A 557 -28.69 17.17 -9.98
N PRO A 558 -29.14 17.04 -11.24
CA PRO A 558 -28.53 17.74 -12.37
C PRO A 558 -28.93 19.23 -12.38
N PHE A 559 -27.96 20.13 -12.23
CA PHE A 559 -28.17 21.57 -12.37
C PHE A 559 -28.07 22.00 -13.86
N PRO A 560 -29.08 22.70 -14.42
CA PRO A 560 -29.08 23.12 -15.83
C PRO A 560 -28.30 24.43 -16.09
N GLY A 561 -27.25 24.73 -15.32
CA GLY A 561 -26.43 25.94 -15.47
C GLY A 561 -25.27 26.02 -14.47
N PRO A 562 -24.28 26.91 -14.69
CA PRO A 562 -23.06 26.97 -13.88
C PRO A 562 -23.34 27.44 -12.45
N LEU A 563 -22.68 26.81 -11.48
CA LEU A 563 -22.80 27.16 -10.06
C LEU A 563 -21.78 28.26 -9.74
N VAL A 564 -22.27 29.45 -9.37
CA VAL A 564 -21.43 30.63 -9.08
C VAL A 564 -21.43 30.91 -7.58
N ALA A 565 -20.29 30.74 -6.92
CA ALA A 565 -20.10 31.02 -5.51
C ALA A 565 -19.20 32.25 -5.30
N THR A 566 -19.67 33.21 -4.49
CA THR A 566 -19.01 34.53 -4.34
C THR A 566 -18.28 34.74 -3.01
N ARG A 567 -18.32 33.81 -2.04
CA ARG A 567 -17.61 33.94 -0.75
C ARG A 567 -17.12 32.67 -0.07
N ARG A 568 -17.91 31.61 0.02
CA ARG A 568 -17.52 30.32 0.61
C ARG A 568 -18.43 29.21 0.09
N LEU A 569 -17.84 28.07 -0.26
CA LEU A 569 -18.54 26.87 -0.69
C LEU A 569 -17.99 25.70 0.15
N THR A 570 -18.88 24.94 0.81
CA THR A 570 -18.54 23.72 1.53
C THR A 570 -19.34 22.59 0.91
N VAL A 571 -18.68 21.55 0.41
CA VAL A 571 -19.32 20.43 -0.30
C VAL A 571 -18.93 19.16 0.42
N VAL A 572 -19.91 18.33 0.78
CA VAL A 572 -19.66 17.04 1.44
C VAL A 572 -20.38 15.97 0.63
N ASP A 573 -19.70 14.88 0.27
CA ASP A 573 -20.30 13.66 -0.29
C ASP A 573 -21.24 13.92 -1.51
N SER A 574 -20.74 14.58 -2.57
CA SER A 574 -21.53 14.84 -3.80
C SER A 574 -20.71 15.15 -5.07
N LYS A 575 -21.03 14.49 -6.20
CA LYS A 575 -20.40 14.77 -7.52
C LYS A 575 -20.88 16.13 -8.08
N LEU A 576 -19.95 16.99 -8.49
CA LEU A 576 -20.22 18.31 -9.08
C LEU A 576 -19.66 18.42 -10.51
N SER A 577 -20.32 19.25 -11.33
CA SER A 577 -19.87 19.62 -12.69
C SER A 577 -20.11 21.13 -12.89
N ASN A 578 -19.27 21.78 -13.72
CA ASN A 578 -19.39 23.20 -14.10
C ASN A 578 -19.48 24.20 -12.91
N VAL A 579 -18.50 24.17 -12.00
CA VAL A 579 -18.37 25.13 -10.88
C VAL A 579 -17.44 26.28 -11.25
N VAL A 580 -17.88 27.53 -11.07
CA VAL A 580 -17.08 28.73 -11.34
C VAL A 580 -16.96 29.58 -10.08
N ILE A 581 -15.73 29.75 -9.56
CA ILE A 581 -15.45 30.57 -8.38
C ILE A 581 -14.94 31.94 -8.84
N THR A 582 -15.79 32.96 -8.80
CA THR A 582 -15.44 34.32 -9.24
C THR A 582 -14.75 35.14 -8.15
N ALA A 583 -13.72 35.91 -8.53
CA ALA A 583 -12.82 36.73 -7.72
C ALA A 583 -13.36 37.31 -6.38
N GLY A 584 -12.52 37.23 -5.33
CA GLY A 584 -12.75 37.86 -4.02
C GLY A 584 -13.19 36.90 -2.90
N VAL A 585 -12.99 35.60 -3.09
CA VAL A 585 -13.43 34.51 -2.21
C VAL A 585 -12.32 34.16 -1.21
N THR A 586 -12.66 33.92 0.06
CA THR A 586 -11.73 33.32 1.05
C THR A 586 -12.41 32.07 1.60
N GLY A 587 -12.03 30.90 1.07
CA GLY A 587 -12.73 29.64 1.33
C GLY A 587 -11.80 28.45 1.53
N SER A 588 -12.28 27.47 2.30
CA SER A 588 -11.72 26.13 2.32
C SER A 588 -12.73 25.19 1.68
N LEU A 589 -12.29 24.45 0.67
CA LEU A 589 -13.06 23.40 0.01
C LEU A 589 -12.49 22.06 0.51
N VAL A 590 -13.09 21.53 1.57
CA VAL A 590 -12.94 20.12 1.92
C VAL A 590 -13.87 19.35 0.99
N ALA A 591 -13.36 18.35 0.26
CA ALA A 591 -14.12 17.66 -0.77
C ALA A 591 -13.75 16.16 -0.82
N ASP A 592 -14.56 15.31 -0.19
CA ASP A 592 -14.58 13.86 -0.41
C ASP A 592 -15.38 13.54 -1.69
N SER A 593 -15.05 14.19 -2.81
CA SER A 593 -15.88 14.14 -4.03
C SER A 593 -15.12 14.37 -5.32
N THR A 594 -15.41 13.52 -6.32
CA THR A 594 -14.93 13.67 -7.70
C THR A 594 -15.54 14.90 -8.37
N ILE A 595 -14.67 15.76 -8.92
CA ILE A 595 -15.04 16.92 -9.75
C ILE A 595 -15.12 16.44 -11.21
N GLY A 596 -16.23 16.73 -11.90
CA GLY A 596 -16.52 16.19 -13.23
C GLY A 596 -16.01 16.98 -14.44
N ASP A 597 -15.47 18.19 -14.25
CA ASP A 597 -15.03 19.14 -15.29
C ASP A 597 -13.94 20.07 -14.71
N ASN A 598 -13.46 21.04 -15.51
CA ASN A 598 -12.53 22.10 -15.06
C ASN A 598 -13.02 22.84 -13.80
N LEU A 599 -12.06 23.23 -12.93
CA LEU A 599 -12.27 24.12 -11.79
C LEU A 599 -11.52 25.44 -12.00
N ASP A 600 -12.24 26.51 -12.35
CA ASP A 600 -11.67 27.86 -12.49
C ASP A 600 -11.69 28.61 -11.14
N VAL A 601 -10.50 29.01 -10.66
CA VAL A 601 -10.34 29.84 -9.45
C VAL A 601 -10.01 31.28 -9.85
N GLY A 602 -10.99 32.18 -9.77
CA GLY A 602 -10.84 33.57 -10.20
C GLY A 602 -9.88 34.41 -9.34
N ASP A 603 -9.29 35.43 -9.96
CA ASP A 603 -8.29 36.36 -9.42
C ASP A 603 -8.50 36.75 -7.94
N GLY A 604 -7.41 36.76 -7.17
CA GLY A 604 -7.39 37.27 -5.79
C GLY A 604 -8.21 36.45 -4.78
N SER A 605 -8.44 35.16 -5.04
CA SER A 605 -9.17 34.25 -4.15
C SER A 605 -8.24 33.29 -3.40
N ASP A 606 -8.55 32.97 -2.14
CA ASP A 606 -7.84 31.92 -1.39
C ASP A 606 -8.66 30.62 -1.45
N LEU A 607 -8.02 29.52 -1.89
CA LEU A 607 -8.55 28.16 -1.91
C LEU A 607 -7.61 27.21 -1.17
N LEU A 608 -8.16 26.48 -0.19
CA LEU A 608 -7.53 25.31 0.42
C LEU A 608 -8.26 24.06 -0.06
N ILE A 609 -7.52 23.09 -0.60
CA ILE A 609 -7.99 21.75 -0.96
C ILE A 609 -7.38 20.75 0.02
N VAL A 610 -8.24 19.99 0.70
CA VAL A 610 -7.85 18.86 1.58
C VAL A 610 -8.61 17.63 1.10
N GLY A 611 -7.88 16.60 0.66
CA GLY A 611 -8.42 15.26 0.41
C GLY A 611 -8.29 14.40 1.67
N SER A 612 -9.32 13.61 1.99
CA SER A 612 -9.40 12.89 3.28
C SER A 612 -9.24 11.37 3.19
N ASP A 613 -9.54 10.75 2.03
CA ASP A 613 -9.89 9.32 1.97
C ASP A 613 -9.35 8.53 0.76
N GLY A 614 -8.57 9.16 -0.12
CA GLY A 614 -8.04 8.51 -1.32
C GLY A 614 -9.02 8.43 -2.50
N ALA A 615 -10.12 9.20 -2.49
CA ALA A 615 -10.92 9.43 -3.68
C ALA A 615 -10.07 10.12 -4.79
N ASP A 616 -9.75 9.37 -5.84
CA ASP A 616 -8.95 9.84 -6.97
C ASP A 616 -9.64 10.98 -7.74
N LEU A 617 -8.91 12.07 -8.04
CA LEU A 617 -9.29 13.07 -9.05
C LEU A 617 -9.06 12.57 -10.49
N SER A 618 -8.72 11.29 -10.68
CA SER A 618 -8.22 10.72 -11.93
C SER A 618 -9.15 9.69 -12.59
N ASP A 619 -10.46 9.73 -12.31
CA ASP A 619 -11.45 8.78 -12.85
C ASP A 619 -11.80 9.07 -14.34
N GLY A 620 -10.83 8.84 -15.22
CA GLY A 620 -10.95 8.42 -16.63
C GLY A 620 -11.57 9.35 -17.70
N ASP A 621 -12.46 10.27 -17.36
CA ASP A 621 -13.33 10.97 -18.33
C ASP A 621 -13.31 12.52 -18.19
N LEU A 622 -12.27 13.09 -17.56
CA LEU A 622 -12.24 14.49 -17.10
C LEU A 622 -11.43 15.45 -17.99
N GLY A 623 -11.90 16.71 -18.06
CA GLY A 623 -11.21 17.82 -18.75
C GLY A 623 -9.93 18.29 -18.02
N PRO A 624 -9.00 19.00 -18.71
CA PRO A 624 -7.58 18.76 -18.46
C PRO A 624 -6.92 19.51 -17.28
N ASP A 625 -7.40 20.69 -16.88
CA ASP A 625 -6.56 21.64 -16.12
C ASP A 625 -7.26 22.29 -14.91
N LEU A 626 -6.51 22.40 -13.80
CA LEU A 626 -6.79 23.33 -12.71
C LEU A 626 -6.17 24.70 -13.04
N VAL A 627 -7.01 25.69 -13.38
CA VAL A 627 -6.57 27.03 -13.77
C VAL A 627 -6.78 28.03 -12.63
N VAL A 628 -5.68 28.60 -12.14
CA VAL A 628 -5.68 29.56 -11.03
C VAL A 628 -5.35 30.97 -11.52
N GLY A 629 -6.29 31.89 -11.29
CA GLY A 629 -6.19 33.31 -11.64
C GLY A 629 -5.17 34.11 -10.82
N ALA A 630 -4.91 35.33 -11.28
CA ALA A 630 -3.83 36.16 -10.77
C ALA A 630 -4.09 36.63 -9.32
N GLY A 631 -3.06 36.54 -8.48
CA GLY A 631 -3.10 36.95 -7.07
C GLY A 631 -3.86 36.00 -6.13
N ALA A 632 -4.41 34.89 -6.63
CA ALA A 632 -5.01 33.85 -5.79
C ALA A 632 -3.97 33.10 -4.96
N ARG A 633 -4.41 32.42 -3.88
CA ARG A 633 -3.59 31.46 -3.12
C ARG A 633 -4.21 30.08 -3.23
N LEU A 634 -3.41 29.10 -3.65
CA LEU A 634 -3.78 27.69 -3.64
C LEU A 634 -2.89 26.94 -2.66
N ASP A 635 -3.49 26.40 -1.60
CA ASP A 635 -2.87 25.43 -0.70
C ASP A 635 -3.48 24.04 -1.00
N VAL A 636 -2.65 23.05 -1.38
CA VAL A 636 -3.07 21.65 -1.60
C VAL A 636 -2.39 20.73 -0.59
N VAL A 637 -3.18 19.87 0.05
CA VAL A 637 -2.71 18.91 1.06
C VAL A 637 -3.30 17.53 0.82
N SER A 638 -2.45 16.49 0.86
CA SER A 638 -2.85 15.07 0.84
C SER A 638 -3.75 14.66 -0.34
N SER A 639 -3.42 15.11 -1.55
CA SER A 639 -4.23 14.85 -2.76
C SER A 639 -3.42 14.22 -3.89
N ARG A 640 -4.12 13.55 -4.83
CA ARG A 640 -3.60 13.22 -6.16
C ARG A 640 -4.07 14.28 -7.14
N VAL A 641 -3.13 14.97 -7.79
CA VAL A 641 -3.43 16.12 -8.66
C VAL A 641 -2.83 15.91 -10.07
N PRO A 642 -3.57 16.24 -11.15
CA PRO A 642 -3.02 16.32 -12.52
C PRO A 642 -2.20 17.62 -12.70
N SER A 643 -2.22 18.23 -13.89
CA SER A 643 -1.54 19.50 -14.17
C SER A 643 -2.09 20.67 -13.36
N ILE A 644 -1.19 21.53 -12.88
CA ILE A 644 -1.52 22.80 -12.20
C ILE A 644 -1.04 23.97 -13.07
N GLY A 645 -1.99 24.74 -13.61
CA GLY A 645 -1.72 25.98 -14.36
C GLY A 645 -2.00 27.23 -13.51
N CYS A 646 -1.03 28.12 -13.36
CA CYS A 646 -1.18 29.33 -12.55
C CYS A 646 -0.43 30.53 -13.16
N ASP A 647 -1.13 31.62 -13.44
CA ASP A 647 -0.51 32.88 -13.87
C ASP A 647 -0.69 33.93 -12.77
N GLY A 648 0.40 34.24 -12.05
CA GLY A 648 0.43 35.26 -10.99
C GLY A 648 -0.15 34.84 -9.64
N CYS A 649 -0.43 33.55 -9.39
CA CYS A 649 -0.92 33.05 -8.11
C CYS A 649 0.22 32.77 -7.09
N ARG A 650 -0.13 32.45 -5.84
CA ARG A 650 0.75 31.82 -4.84
C ARG A 650 0.38 30.35 -4.69
N LEU A 651 1.33 29.47 -4.99
CA LEU A 651 1.13 28.03 -4.94
C LEU A 651 1.90 27.38 -3.79
N ARG A 652 1.22 26.61 -2.95
CA ARG A 652 1.81 25.72 -1.95
C ARG A 652 1.21 24.33 -2.05
N VAL A 653 2.04 23.31 -2.25
CA VAL A 653 1.62 21.90 -2.32
C VAL A 653 2.39 21.10 -1.29
N THR A 654 1.69 20.35 -0.45
CA THR A 654 2.33 19.53 0.59
C THR A 654 1.75 18.13 0.72
N HIS A 655 2.59 17.13 1.00
CA HIS A 655 2.19 15.74 1.24
C HIS A 655 1.31 15.14 0.12
N SER A 656 1.45 15.62 -1.11
CA SER A 656 0.60 15.25 -2.25
C SER A 656 1.35 14.37 -3.26
N VAL A 657 0.61 13.58 -4.03
CA VAL A 657 1.13 12.82 -5.16
C VAL A 657 0.76 13.57 -6.45
N ILE A 658 1.73 13.88 -7.30
CA ILE A 658 1.50 14.66 -8.52
C ILE A 658 1.97 13.85 -9.72
N GLY A 659 1.12 13.69 -10.73
CA GLY A 659 1.40 12.86 -11.91
C GLY A 659 0.44 13.15 -13.07
N THR A 660 0.83 12.78 -14.29
CA THR A 660 -0.02 12.98 -15.48
C THR A 660 -1.13 11.93 -15.56
N GLY A 661 -2.32 12.35 -16.02
CA GLY A 661 -3.46 11.44 -16.21
C GLY A 661 -3.40 10.61 -17.50
N GLU A 662 -2.71 11.09 -18.55
CA GLU A 662 -2.57 10.39 -19.83
C GLU A 662 -1.16 10.56 -20.45
N PRO A 663 -0.64 9.53 -21.15
CA PRO A 663 0.63 9.62 -21.87
C PRO A 663 0.48 10.38 -23.20
N GLY A 664 1.10 11.56 -23.31
CA GLY A 664 1.29 12.27 -24.60
C GLY A 664 0.98 13.77 -24.64
N GLY A 665 0.63 14.41 -23.53
CA GLY A 665 0.40 15.86 -23.45
C GLY A 665 1.67 16.67 -23.18
N THR A 666 2.01 17.61 -24.08
CA THR A 666 3.28 18.38 -24.04
C THR A 666 3.26 19.57 -23.06
N THR A 667 2.76 19.38 -21.84
CA THR A 667 2.50 20.45 -20.87
C THR A 667 3.17 20.15 -19.54
N ALA A 668 3.70 21.19 -18.88
CA ALA A 668 4.38 21.01 -17.61
C ALA A 668 3.42 20.56 -16.51
N LEU A 669 3.88 19.66 -15.64
CA LEU A 669 3.09 19.14 -14.51
C LEU A 669 2.63 20.27 -13.58
N ILE A 670 3.49 21.26 -13.40
CA ILE A 670 3.20 22.54 -12.73
C ILE A 670 3.74 23.63 -13.66
N ASP A 671 2.86 24.39 -14.32
CA ASP A 671 3.22 25.57 -15.11
C ASP A 671 2.80 26.84 -14.38
N VAL A 672 3.78 27.55 -13.83
CA VAL A 672 3.57 28.78 -13.04
C VAL A 672 4.23 29.97 -13.72
N ALA A 673 3.42 30.77 -14.40
CA ALA A 673 3.81 32.06 -14.93
C ALA A 673 3.72 33.14 -13.84
N ASN A 674 4.64 34.12 -13.89
CA ASN A 674 4.54 35.42 -13.20
C ASN A 674 4.23 35.43 -11.68
N SER A 675 4.49 34.34 -10.95
CA SER A 675 4.15 34.27 -9.52
C SER A 675 4.81 35.38 -8.68
N PRO A 676 4.04 36.16 -7.89
CA PRO A 676 4.56 37.22 -7.03
C PRO A 676 5.16 36.71 -5.71
N ALA A 677 5.30 35.38 -5.53
CA ALA A 677 5.85 34.77 -4.33
C ALA A 677 6.65 33.49 -4.67
N PRO A 678 7.39 32.91 -3.72
CA PRO A 678 7.95 31.57 -3.90
C PRO A 678 6.83 30.53 -4.06
N ILE A 679 6.97 29.64 -5.04
CA ILE A 679 6.25 28.36 -5.09
C ILE A 679 6.85 27.47 -4.00
N GLU A 680 6.01 26.89 -3.15
CA GLU A 680 6.44 26.07 -2.02
C GLU A 680 5.95 24.62 -2.16
N LEU A 681 6.87 23.70 -2.45
CA LEU A 681 6.57 22.27 -2.58
C LEU A 681 7.28 21.53 -1.43
N ARG A 682 6.51 20.90 -0.51
CA ARG A 682 7.07 20.14 0.62
C ARG A 682 6.56 18.71 0.70
N ASN A 683 7.44 17.73 0.88
CA ASN A 683 7.08 16.33 1.14
C ASN A 683 6.14 15.70 0.09
N ASN A 684 6.22 16.13 -1.17
CA ASN A 684 5.40 15.57 -2.25
C ASN A 684 6.12 14.43 -2.98
N ILE A 685 5.35 13.52 -3.57
CA ILE A 685 5.85 12.47 -4.47
C ILE A 685 5.44 12.82 -5.90
N PHE A 686 6.41 12.88 -6.80
CA PHE A 686 6.16 13.04 -8.23
C PHE A 686 6.28 11.67 -8.89
N SER A 687 5.25 11.24 -9.61
CA SER A 687 5.16 9.91 -10.24
C SER A 687 4.72 10.02 -11.69
N TRP A 688 5.27 9.19 -12.57
CA TRP A 688 5.09 9.27 -14.02
C TRP A 688 4.63 7.93 -14.63
N PRO A 689 3.45 7.86 -15.26
CA PRO A 689 3.02 6.67 -16.01
C PRO A 689 3.65 6.62 -17.41
N ASP A 690 4.08 5.43 -17.82
CA ASP A 690 4.70 5.03 -19.10
C ASP A 690 4.52 6.00 -20.29
N GLY A 691 5.53 6.83 -20.59
CA GLY A 691 5.49 7.80 -21.70
C GLY A 691 6.83 8.45 -22.06
N ASP A 692 6.94 8.93 -23.31
CA ASP A 692 8.15 9.54 -23.89
C ASP A 692 8.45 10.91 -23.22
N PRO A 693 9.73 11.27 -22.92
CA PRO A 693 10.10 12.29 -21.93
C PRO A 693 10.17 13.71 -22.51
N GLY A 694 9.08 14.18 -23.14
CA GLY A 694 9.06 15.47 -23.82
C GLY A 694 9.16 16.70 -22.92
N ASP A 695 8.89 16.55 -21.61
CA ASP A 695 8.24 17.61 -20.85
C ASP A 695 8.97 18.11 -19.61
N THR A 696 8.71 19.39 -19.30
CA THR A 696 9.28 20.11 -18.15
C THR A 696 8.46 19.81 -16.91
N MET A 697 9.08 19.32 -15.85
CA MET A 697 8.32 18.80 -14.70
C MET A 697 7.71 19.92 -13.82
N VAL A 698 8.45 21.00 -13.59
CA VAL A 698 7.96 22.23 -12.96
C VAL A 698 8.54 23.38 -13.77
N ARG A 699 7.68 24.26 -14.27
CA ARG A 699 8.06 25.49 -14.98
C ARG A 699 7.69 26.69 -14.13
N ASN A 700 8.65 27.61 -13.94
CA ASN A 700 8.46 28.84 -13.18
C ASN A 700 9.17 29.99 -13.88
N ASP A 701 8.45 30.71 -14.74
CA ASP A 701 9.05 31.69 -15.66
C ASP A 701 9.59 32.96 -14.96
N ASN A 702 9.20 33.25 -13.70
CA ASN A 702 9.56 34.52 -13.03
C ASN A 702 9.60 34.49 -11.47
N GLY A 703 9.13 33.44 -10.80
CA GLY A 703 9.04 33.36 -9.33
C GLY A 703 10.23 32.66 -8.66
N GLN A 704 10.23 32.55 -7.33
CA GLN A 704 11.16 31.66 -6.61
C GLN A 704 10.59 30.24 -6.52
N LEU A 705 11.43 29.21 -6.42
CA LEU A 705 11.00 27.84 -6.15
C LEU A 705 11.69 27.31 -4.88
N LEU A 706 10.89 26.84 -3.93
CA LEU A 706 11.30 26.25 -2.66
C LEU A 706 10.89 24.77 -2.60
N LEU A 707 11.89 23.88 -2.67
CA LEU A 707 11.70 22.43 -2.55
C LEU A 707 12.21 21.93 -1.18
N LEU A 708 11.36 21.26 -0.40
CA LEU A 708 11.71 20.73 0.92
C LEU A 708 11.21 19.28 1.08
N GLY A 709 12.11 18.30 1.04
CA GLY A 709 11.79 16.89 1.31
C GLY A 709 10.91 16.19 0.26
N ASN A 710 10.92 16.65 -1.01
CA ASN A 710 10.14 16.01 -2.08
C ASN A 710 10.90 14.82 -2.68
N LEU A 711 10.18 13.77 -3.04
CA LEU A 711 10.68 12.60 -3.75
C LEU A 711 10.27 12.65 -5.22
N PHE A 712 11.24 12.45 -6.11
CA PHE A 712 10.99 12.37 -7.56
C PHE A 712 11.20 10.94 -8.04
N HIS A 713 10.12 10.30 -8.51
CA HIS A 713 10.12 8.94 -9.03
C HIS A 713 9.81 8.95 -10.54
N ALA A 714 10.85 8.73 -11.35
CA ALA A 714 10.75 8.62 -12.80
C ALA A 714 11.26 7.23 -13.23
N PRO A 715 10.44 6.38 -13.87
CA PRO A 715 10.91 5.09 -14.38
C PRO A 715 11.68 5.20 -15.71
N PHE A 716 11.77 6.40 -16.31
CA PHE A 716 12.23 6.60 -17.69
C PHE A 716 13.33 7.67 -17.79
N SER A 717 14.17 7.52 -18.80
CA SER A 717 15.21 8.49 -19.16
C SER A 717 14.62 9.86 -19.53
N GLY A 718 15.22 10.97 -19.09
CA GLY A 718 15.02 12.30 -19.71
C GLY A 718 14.26 13.37 -18.90
N ALA A 719 13.83 13.12 -17.66
CA ALA A 719 13.14 14.13 -16.84
C ALA A 719 13.95 15.43 -16.68
N LEU A 720 13.39 16.56 -17.15
CA LEU A 720 14.04 17.86 -17.14
C LEU A 720 13.35 18.82 -16.15
N LEU A 721 14.10 19.27 -15.15
CA LEU A 721 13.70 20.38 -14.28
C LEU A 721 14.28 21.68 -14.83
N VAL A 722 13.45 22.52 -15.45
CA VAL A 722 13.83 23.84 -15.96
C VAL A 722 13.46 24.92 -14.95
N VAL A 723 14.45 25.55 -14.33
CA VAL A 723 14.22 26.68 -13.40
C VAL A 723 14.94 27.91 -13.92
N ASP A 724 14.21 28.78 -14.61
CA ASP A 724 14.71 30.05 -15.17
C ASP A 724 14.88 31.16 -14.10
N SER A 725 14.99 30.79 -12.82
CA SER A 725 14.85 31.71 -11.69
C SER A 725 15.66 31.32 -10.45
N THR A 726 15.48 32.05 -9.34
CA THR A 726 16.20 31.77 -8.08
C THR A 726 15.61 30.56 -7.36
N PHE A 727 16.39 29.48 -7.35
CA PHE A 727 16.08 28.20 -6.72
C PHE A 727 16.63 28.11 -5.29
N THR A 728 15.88 27.49 -4.38
CA THR A 728 16.38 27.09 -3.05
C THR A 728 15.80 25.73 -2.68
N ALA A 729 16.65 24.78 -2.33
CA ALA A 729 16.23 23.43 -1.93
C ALA A 729 16.98 22.96 -0.68
N SER A 730 16.36 22.06 0.07
CA SER A 730 17.04 21.22 1.06
C SER A 730 16.37 19.85 1.11
N ASN A 731 17.17 18.78 1.01
CA ASN A 731 16.73 17.39 0.95
C ASN A 731 15.81 17.17 -0.26
N VAL A 732 16.46 16.93 -1.40
CA VAL A 732 15.84 16.50 -2.66
C VAL A 732 16.50 15.21 -3.06
N ASP A 733 15.72 14.14 -3.09
CA ASP A 733 16.16 12.81 -3.48
C ASP A 733 15.54 12.47 -4.84
N VAL A 734 16.40 12.10 -5.80
CA VAL A 734 16.02 11.73 -7.16
C VAL A 734 16.33 10.25 -7.34
N VAL A 735 15.30 9.41 -7.29
CA VAL A 735 15.42 7.96 -7.40
C VAL A 735 15.08 7.55 -8.82
N ASN A 736 16.08 7.04 -9.54
CA ASN A 736 15.96 6.71 -10.96
C ASN A 736 16.00 5.18 -11.16
N ALA A 737 14.85 4.58 -11.43
CA ALA A 737 14.67 3.13 -11.46
C ALA A 737 14.78 2.55 -12.89
N CYS A 738 15.97 2.62 -13.50
CA CYS A 738 16.27 1.94 -14.77
C CYS A 738 17.06 0.63 -14.57
N ALA A 739 16.70 -0.42 -15.32
CA ALA A 739 17.49 -1.64 -15.39
C ALA A 739 18.85 -1.35 -16.08
N PRO A 740 19.97 -2.01 -15.67
CA PRO A 740 21.31 -1.65 -16.17
C PRO A 740 21.51 -1.71 -17.69
N SER A 741 20.68 -2.45 -18.43
CA SER A 741 20.70 -2.51 -19.90
C SER A 741 20.22 -1.23 -20.58
N ASP A 742 19.37 -0.45 -19.92
CA ASP A 742 18.54 0.57 -20.57
C ASP A 742 19.09 1.99 -20.34
N CYS A 743 19.99 2.14 -19.37
CA CYS A 743 20.57 3.43 -18.97
C CYS A 743 21.72 3.91 -19.90
N ALA A 744 21.97 3.25 -21.03
CA ALA A 744 23.11 3.49 -21.94
C ALA A 744 22.93 4.74 -22.84
N GLY A 745 22.94 5.92 -22.22
CA GLY A 745 22.80 7.22 -22.90
C GLY A 745 22.11 8.31 -22.07
N SER A 746 21.77 8.03 -20.81
CA SER A 746 20.96 8.89 -19.96
C SER A 746 21.71 10.13 -19.45
N TYR A 747 21.05 11.29 -19.53
CA TYR A 747 21.53 12.56 -18.96
C TYR A 747 20.43 13.20 -18.10
N SER A 748 20.68 13.33 -16.79
CA SER A 748 19.86 14.18 -15.90
C SER A 748 20.51 15.56 -15.81
N ASN A 749 19.97 16.54 -16.55
CA ASN A 749 20.53 17.90 -16.60
C ASN A 749 19.77 18.84 -15.65
N LEU A 750 20.46 19.40 -14.65
CA LEU A 750 19.96 20.52 -13.85
C LEU A 750 20.44 21.83 -14.49
N TYR A 751 19.58 22.50 -15.27
CA TYR A 751 19.87 23.84 -15.78
C TYR A 751 19.40 24.90 -14.77
N GLY A 752 20.31 25.76 -14.31
CA GLY A 752 20.00 26.83 -13.37
C GLY A 752 20.67 28.17 -13.74
N ASP A 753 19.96 29.26 -13.47
CA ASP A 753 20.48 30.64 -13.54
C ASP A 753 21.69 30.81 -12.58
N PRO A 754 22.70 31.65 -12.92
CA PRO A 754 23.90 31.91 -12.11
C PRO A 754 23.69 32.51 -10.69
N ARG A 755 22.48 32.50 -10.11
CA ARG A 755 22.17 32.97 -8.75
C ARG A 755 21.82 31.87 -7.75
N PHE A 756 22.41 30.68 -7.91
CA PHE A 756 22.22 29.54 -7.01
C PHE A 756 22.71 29.85 -5.58
N SER A 757 21.87 29.55 -4.57
CA SER A 757 22.16 29.75 -3.15
C SER A 757 21.65 28.57 -2.33
N ALA A 758 22.48 27.53 -2.19
CA ALA A 758 22.18 26.41 -1.30
C ALA A 758 22.25 26.83 0.17
N LEU A 759 21.20 26.53 0.93
CA LEU A 759 21.29 26.37 2.38
C LEU A 759 22.01 25.05 2.70
N PRO A 760 22.60 24.87 3.89
CA PRO A 760 23.22 23.59 4.27
C PRO A 760 22.15 22.49 4.38
N GLY A 761 22.06 21.66 3.35
CA GLY A 761 21.15 20.53 3.22
C GLY A 761 21.71 19.48 2.27
N HIS A 762 21.21 18.24 2.38
CA HIS A 762 21.68 17.11 1.58
C HIS A 762 21.04 17.15 0.17
N ILE A 763 21.78 16.71 -0.84
CA ILE A 763 21.24 16.34 -2.15
C ILE A 763 21.82 14.96 -2.44
N GLU A 764 20.98 13.92 -2.45
CA GLU A 764 21.40 12.57 -2.77
C GLU A 764 20.93 12.20 -4.19
N VAL A 765 21.83 11.62 -4.98
CA VAL A 765 21.54 11.15 -6.34
C VAL A 765 22.01 9.72 -6.43
N SER A 766 21.11 8.79 -6.08
CA SER A 766 21.34 7.35 -6.17
C SER A 766 21.00 6.85 -7.57
N SER A 767 22.03 6.67 -8.40
CA SER A 767 21.88 6.01 -9.71
C SER A 767 23.13 5.20 -10.07
N PRO A 768 22.99 3.90 -10.43
CA PRO A 768 24.11 3.06 -10.82
C PRO A 768 24.71 3.39 -12.20
N ALA A 769 24.15 4.37 -12.93
CA ALA A 769 24.47 4.67 -14.34
C ALA A 769 25.11 6.05 -14.57
N LEU A 770 25.87 6.59 -13.61
CA LEU A 770 26.46 7.95 -13.67
C LEU A 770 27.66 8.08 -14.63
N GLY A 771 27.40 7.94 -15.93
CA GLY A 771 28.33 8.17 -17.03
C GLY A 771 28.59 9.65 -17.31
N ALA A 772 29.43 10.29 -16.50
CA ALA A 772 30.20 11.50 -16.81
C ALA A 772 29.45 12.69 -17.48
N ALA A 773 28.52 13.35 -16.75
CA ALA A 773 27.95 14.64 -17.19
C ALA A 773 27.44 15.57 -16.06
N VAL A 774 28.22 15.79 -14.99
CA VAL A 774 27.98 16.97 -14.12
C VAL A 774 28.81 18.15 -14.65
N ALA A 775 28.27 18.85 -15.65
CA ALA A 775 28.90 20.03 -16.23
C ALA A 775 28.72 21.26 -15.31
N SER A 776 29.58 21.40 -14.29
CA SER A 776 29.53 22.55 -13.39
C SER A 776 29.95 23.85 -14.10
N TYR A 777 28.98 24.70 -14.42
CA TYR A 777 29.26 26.06 -14.87
C TYR A 777 29.68 26.90 -13.65
N GLN A 778 30.99 27.13 -13.52
CA GLN A 778 31.63 28.04 -12.54
C GLN A 778 31.77 27.58 -11.07
N GLY A 779 32.27 26.35 -10.87
CA GLY A 779 33.33 26.15 -9.86
C GLY A 779 32.96 26.07 -8.37
N LEU A 780 31.74 25.63 -8.03
CA LEU A 780 31.44 25.09 -6.70
C LEU A 780 31.63 23.56 -6.71
N PRO A 781 32.33 22.96 -5.73
CA PRO A 781 32.52 21.51 -5.69
C PRO A 781 31.27 20.80 -5.15
N ALA A 782 30.73 19.87 -5.93
CA ALA A 782 29.86 18.83 -5.40
C ALA A 782 30.73 17.76 -4.71
N SER A 783 30.40 17.39 -3.48
CA SER A 783 31.07 16.30 -2.76
C SER A 783 30.34 14.99 -2.99
N VAL A 784 31.02 14.01 -3.58
CA VAL A 784 30.58 12.61 -3.56
C VAL A 784 30.99 12.04 -2.20
N ALA A 785 30.01 11.57 -1.42
CA ALA A 785 30.26 11.07 -0.06
C ALA A 785 30.77 9.62 -0.04
N VAL A 786 30.29 8.80 -0.99
CA VAL A 786 30.55 7.37 -1.12
C VAL A 786 30.81 7.09 -2.61
N ASP A 787 31.88 6.36 -2.94
CA ASP A 787 32.18 5.92 -4.30
C ASP A 787 31.49 4.57 -4.64
N ILE A 788 31.79 4.01 -5.82
CA ILE A 788 31.02 2.92 -6.42
C ILE A 788 31.19 1.56 -5.71
N ASP A 789 32.21 1.46 -4.85
CA ASP A 789 32.59 0.31 -4.04
C ASP A 789 32.36 0.52 -2.52
N GLY A 790 31.90 1.71 -2.10
CA GLY A 790 31.34 1.95 -0.77
C GLY A 790 32.21 2.73 0.21
N ASP A 791 33.32 3.32 -0.22
CA ASP A 791 34.27 4.02 0.65
C ASP A 791 33.88 5.49 0.89
N CYS A 792 33.79 5.86 2.18
CA CYS A 792 33.45 7.21 2.61
C CYS A 792 34.62 8.20 2.43
N ARG A 793 34.45 9.24 1.59
CA ARG A 793 35.52 10.21 1.28
C ARG A 793 35.32 11.59 1.93
N THR A 794 36.43 12.31 2.16
CA THR A 794 36.41 13.68 2.72
C THR A 794 36.73 14.74 1.65
N ALA A 795 36.09 15.90 1.74
CA ALA A 795 35.93 16.87 0.65
C ALA A 795 37.18 17.64 0.16
N VAL A 796 38.40 17.15 0.42
CA VAL A 796 39.66 17.91 0.19
C VAL A 796 40.47 17.43 -1.03
N ALA A 797 40.23 16.21 -1.55
CA ALA A 797 40.84 15.73 -2.79
C ALA A 797 39.98 14.64 -3.48
N PRO A 798 39.28 14.95 -4.59
CA PRO A 798 38.61 13.94 -5.40
C PRO A 798 39.58 13.33 -6.41
N GLU A 799 40.04 12.11 -6.14
CA GLU A 799 40.70 11.25 -7.13
C GLU A 799 39.66 10.23 -7.62
N ILE A 800 39.39 10.23 -8.92
CA ILE A 800 38.36 9.40 -9.57
C ILE A 800 39.07 8.45 -10.52
N GLY A 801 39.42 7.26 -10.02
CA GLY A 801 40.12 6.21 -10.73
C GLY A 801 39.80 4.85 -10.11
N ALA A 802 39.56 3.84 -10.93
CA ALA A 802 39.23 2.49 -10.52
C ALA A 802 40.51 1.63 -10.34
N ASP A 803 41.51 2.17 -9.65
CA ASP A 803 42.86 1.60 -9.60
C ASP A 803 43.57 1.70 -8.23
N GLU A 804 42.98 1.12 -7.19
CA GLU A 804 43.75 0.52 -6.10
C GLU A 804 43.72 -1.03 -6.18
N LYS A 805 44.69 -1.70 -5.52
CA LYS A 805 45.09 -3.09 -5.79
C LYS A 805 44.67 -4.11 -4.73
#